data_AF-A0A5Q4T6X6-F1
#
_entry.id   AF-A0A5Q4T6X6-F1
#
_cell.length_a   1.000
_cell.length_b   1.000
_cell.length_c   1.000
_cell.angle_alpha   90.00
_cell.angle_beta   90.00
_cell.angle_gamma   90.00
#
_symmetry.space_group_name_H-M   'P 1'
#
loop_
_entity.id
_entity.type
_entity.pdbx_description
1 polymer ?
#
loop_
_entity_poly.entity_id
_entity_poly.type
_entity_poly.pdbx_seq_one_letter_code
_entity_poly.pdbx_strand_id
1 'polypeptide(L)'
;MTCSFSRSVVSRPVVDHPGRAGAPTVSVRNDMTRTLPDMTTVALAVTDGMLHFELAVAYEVFGGAPAGVDVPWYDVVLCGPDTVRAGRFGLEPDAGLDRLREADTVIVPGWADVDRPPPAELVDAVRAAHQAGARVASLCTGAFVLAAAGLLDGLRATTHWAHTDVLAARHPGVEVDPDVLYVDNGTVLTSAGKAAALDLCLHLIRLDHGSSVANAAARRLVVPPHRAGGQAQFVTTPVPERDSHPLTALFPWVLARLDQPLSVEDLARRARMSSRTLGRHFRAATGTTPLQWLLTQRIRRAQELLETTDRSVDAVATATGMGTAAAGSLPLLLLMCALCPVRPRPPGVIHWAGGGVPDTGHTSGAAVASYRQPGVVLTDHYFTVPLDHDEPAGEQIELYAREVTGTGRGAEELPWLVYLEGGPGSAARRFTGAQAWLARAVRDHRVLLLDQRGTGRSTPVNRQTLPLRGGPAEQAAHLTRFRADAIVRDCETIRRRLTGGAPWTVLGQSFGGFCATHYLSTAPEGLSTVLITGGLPSLDAHADDVYRAAYPRVRRKVEAHYARYPQDVERARRIVTHLAERPATLPGGHTLTPEVFQSLGILLGGGDGTHQLHYLLENAFVPAAAGHELSDAFLEAVRPVLSFAARPLYAVLHEAIYAQGGRPTGWAAERVRAEFPEFDPARAYDGGEPLLFTGETVHPWHFETDPALRPLRECAELLAARTDWPALYDPRRLAANEVPVAAAVYHDDMYVDTADSLRTARAVRGLRTWVTDEYEHDGVRASGTRVLDRLISLARDEV
;
A
#
# COMPACT_ATOMS: atom_id res chain seq x y z
N MET A 1 -11.48 65.59 23.10
CA MET A 1 -12.48 66.42 22.41
C MET A 1 -13.83 65.73 22.54
N THR A 2 -14.64 66.25 23.46
CA THR A 2 -16.02 65.83 23.76
C THR A 2 -16.99 66.85 23.17
N CYS A 3 -18.25 66.41 22.95
CA CYS A 3 -19.52 67.12 22.65
C CYS A 3 -20.15 66.60 21.33
N SER A 4 -21.47 66.38 21.20
CA SER A 4 -22.60 66.92 21.97
C SER A 4 -23.96 66.39 21.45
N PHE A 5 -24.93 66.16 22.37
CA PHE A 5 -26.39 66.41 22.33
C PHE A 5 -27.29 65.74 21.24
N SER A 6 -28.60 65.51 21.38
CA SER A 6 -29.61 65.51 22.46
C SER A 6 -30.96 65.05 21.84
N ARG A 7 -31.81 64.46 22.68
CA ARG A 7 -33.29 64.23 22.66
C ARG A 7 -34.11 65.39 22.04
N SER A 8 -35.39 65.33 21.59
CA SER A 8 -36.59 64.45 21.72
C SER A 8 -37.77 65.17 20.96
N VAL A 9 -38.90 64.58 20.53
CA VAL A 9 -40.23 64.53 21.25
C VAL A 9 -41.39 64.27 20.23
N VAL A 10 -42.22 63.22 20.49
CA VAL A 10 -43.74 63.13 20.49
C VAL A 10 -44.49 63.27 19.13
N SER A 11 -45.57 62.56 18.71
CA SER A 11 -46.67 61.75 19.31
C SER A 11 -47.39 60.90 18.23
N ARG A 12 -48.14 59.86 18.64
CA ARG A 12 -49.07 59.00 17.86
C ARG A 12 -50.31 59.74 17.26
N PRO A 13 -51.07 59.12 16.31
CA PRO A 13 -52.24 58.31 16.70
C PRO A 13 -52.46 57.02 15.87
N VAL A 14 -53.32 56.13 16.40
CA VAL A 14 -53.85 54.88 15.83
C VAL A 14 -55.29 55.14 15.33
N VAL A 15 -55.66 54.62 14.15
CA VAL A 15 -57.06 54.37 13.73
C VAL A 15 -57.09 53.12 12.82
N ASP A 16 -58.22 52.40 12.86
CA ASP A 16 -58.41 50.99 12.52
C ASP A 16 -59.30 50.75 11.26
N HIS A 17 -59.10 49.59 10.59
CA HIS A 17 -59.97 48.79 9.67
C HIS A 17 -60.30 49.28 8.24
N PRO A 18 -60.74 48.41 7.26
CA PRO A 18 -60.98 46.95 7.26
C PRO A 18 -60.41 46.17 6.03
N GLY A 19 -60.55 44.84 6.04
CA GLY A 19 -59.94 43.90 5.09
C GLY A 19 -60.52 43.80 3.67
N ARG A 20 -59.77 43.09 2.81
CA ARG A 20 -60.27 42.44 1.58
C ARG A 20 -59.38 41.25 1.21
N ALA A 21 -60.06 40.18 0.80
CA ALA A 21 -59.54 38.86 0.50
C ALA A 21 -58.50 38.83 -0.64
N GLY A 22 -57.44 38.03 -0.45
CA GLY A 22 -56.48 37.64 -1.48
C GLY A 22 -56.46 36.11 -1.63
N ALA A 23 -56.70 35.65 -2.85
CA ALA A 23 -56.55 34.27 -3.30
C ALA A 23 -55.09 33.78 -3.14
N PRO A 24 -54.83 32.46 -3.06
CA PRO A 24 -53.51 31.95 -2.71
C PRO A 24 -52.56 32.10 -3.90
N THR A 25 -51.61 33.03 -3.81
CA THR A 25 -50.35 32.92 -4.54
C THR A 25 -49.56 31.76 -3.94
N VAL A 26 -49.44 30.69 -4.72
CA VAL A 26 -48.49 29.60 -4.48
C VAL A 26 -47.08 30.20 -4.58
N SER A 27 -46.52 30.64 -3.46
CA SER A 27 -45.08 30.77 -3.35
C SER A 27 -44.54 29.36 -3.13
N VAL A 28 -43.96 28.79 -4.19
CA VAL A 28 -43.04 27.67 -4.04
C VAL A 28 -41.89 28.19 -3.19
N ARG A 29 -41.96 27.95 -1.88
CA ARG A 29 -40.77 27.96 -1.04
C ARG A 29 -39.94 26.80 -1.58
N ASN A 30 -38.92 27.14 -2.34
CA ASN A 30 -37.81 26.26 -2.60
C ASN A 30 -37.34 25.81 -1.22
N ASP A 31 -37.57 24.53 -0.91
CA ASP A 31 -37.09 23.89 0.30
C ASP A 31 -35.56 23.79 0.15
N MET A 32 -34.89 24.89 0.50
CA MET A 32 -33.45 24.92 0.58
C MET A 32 -33.07 24.03 1.75
N THR A 33 -32.58 22.84 1.39
CA THR A 33 -31.54 22.09 2.10
C THR A 33 -30.91 22.90 3.22
N ARG A 34 -31.18 22.49 4.46
CA ARG A 34 -30.35 22.83 5.62
C ARG A 34 -28.89 22.64 5.20
N THR A 35 -28.17 23.75 5.08
CA THR A 35 -26.72 23.72 4.96
C THR A 35 -26.16 23.03 6.21
N LEU A 36 -25.12 22.22 6.03
CA LEU A 36 -24.43 21.40 7.02
C LEU A 36 -23.85 22.08 8.31
N PRO A 37 -23.81 23.42 8.53
CA PRO A 37 -23.19 23.97 9.75
C PRO A 37 -23.94 23.75 11.09
N ASP A 38 -25.18 23.26 11.10
CA ASP A 38 -26.04 23.29 12.30
C ASP A 38 -26.27 21.91 12.96
N MET A 39 -25.47 20.87 12.68
CA MET A 39 -25.60 19.58 13.40
C MET A 39 -25.03 19.69 14.82
N THR A 40 -25.86 20.14 15.76
CA THR A 40 -25.42 20.51 17.11
C THR A 40 -25.82 19.50 18.16
N THR A 41 -26.91 18.74 17.96
CA THR A 41 -27.41 17.81 18.97
C THR A 41 -27.31 16.35 18.54
N VAL A 42 -26.68 15.51 19.38
CA VAL A 42 -26.58 14.05 19.21
C VAL A 42 -27.35 13.37 20.35
N ALA A 43 -28.45 12.70 20.03
CA ALA A 43 -29.20 11.92 21.00
C ALA A 43 -28.79 10.44 20.96
N LEU A 44 -28.49 9.87 22.13
CA LEU A 44 -28.22 8.44 22.30
C LEU A 44 -29.49 7.76 22.82
N ALA A 45 -30.06 6.85 22.03
CA ALA A 45 -31.26 6.13 22.44
C ALA A 45 -30.92 5.00 23.43
N VAL A 46 -31.53 5.03 24.62
CA VAL A 46 -31.24 4.06 25.69
C VAL A 46 -32.53 3.40 26.18
N THR A 47 -32.51 2.07 26.27
CA THR A 47 -33.56 1.23 26.86
C THR A 47 -32.94 0.06 27.60
N ASP A 48 -33.74 -0.65 28.39
CA ASP A 48 -33.32 -1.92 28.99
C ASP A 48 -32.90 -2.93 27.93
N GLY A 49 -31.68 -3.48 28.05
CA GLY A 49 -31.15 -4.44 27.07
C GLY A 49 -30.19 -3.83 26.06
N MET A 50 -29.84 -2.55 26.19
CA MET A 50 -28.75 -1.95 25.41
C MET A 50 -27.37 -2.45 25.83
N LEU A 51 -26.46 -2.55 24.87
CA LEU A 51 -25.07 -2.94 25.06
C LEU A 51 -24.24 -1.72 25.49
N HIS A 52 -23.68 -1.80 26.70
CA HIS A 52 -22.91 -0.71 27.30
C HIS A 52 -21.69 -0.27 26.48
N PHE A 53 -21.06 -1.16 25.71
CA PHE A 53 -19.84 -0.82 24.97
C PHE A 53 -20.13 0.16 23.83
N GLU A 54 -21.11 -0.14 22.99
CA GLU A 54 -21.51 0.74 21.88
C GLU A 54 -22.05 2.09 22.39
N LEU A 55 -22.78 2.07 23.50
CA LEU A 55 -23.22 3.30 24.18
C LEU A 55 -22.03 4.14 24.66
N ALA A 56 -21.06 3.51 25.33
CA ALA A 56 -19.86 4.18 25.82
C ALA A 56 -19.00 4.73 24.68
N VAL A 57 -18.89 4.02 23.55
CA VAL A 57 -18.19 4.49 22.35
C VAL A 57 -18.84 5.77 21.81
N ALA A 58 -20.16 5.76 21.63
CA ALA A 58 -20.86 6.95 21.14
C ALA A 58 -20.68 8.13 22.09
N TYR A 59 -20.83 7.90 23.40
CA TYR A 59 -20.64 8.95 24.40
C TYR A 59 -19.20 9.47 24.47
N GLU A 60 -18.18 8.61 24.43
CA GLU A 60 -16.78 9.04 24.46
C GLU A 60 -16.40 9.84 23.20
N VAL A 61 -16.97 9.50 22.05
CA VAL A 61 -16.67 10.20 20.79
C VAL A 61 -17.37 11.55 20.72
N PHE A 62 -18.66 11.63 21.07
CA PHE A 62 -19.45 12.85 20.90
C PHE A 62 -19.54 13.71 22.16
N GLY A 63 -19.31 13.17 23.36
CA GLY A 63 -19.56 13.86 24.64
C GLY A 63 -18.53 14.91 25.03
N GLY A 64 -17.35 14.96 24.39
CA GLY A 64 -16.36 15.98 24.70
C GLY A 64 -15.36 16.24 23.57
N ALA A 65 -15.09 17.52 23.30
CA ALA A 65 -14.15 17.93 22.27
C ALA A 65 -12.72 17.46 22.59
N PRO A 66 -11.94 17.01 21.60
CA PRO A 66 -10.52 16.78 21.76
C PRO A 66 -9.78 18.09 22.09
N ALA A 67 -8.71 18.00 22.90
CA ALA A 67 -7.91 19.18 23.22
C ALA A 67 -7.31 19.79 21.95
N GLY A 68 -7.43 21.11 21.80
CA GLY A 68 -6.94 21.85 20.63
C GLY A 68 -7.87 21.84 19.41
N VAL A 69 -9.11 21.36 19.55
CA VAL A 69 -10.16 21.51 18.54
C VAL A 69 -10.97 22.78 18.84
N ASP A 70 -10.96 23.74 17.92
CA ASP A 70 -11.63 25.05 18.05
C ASP A 70 -12.88 25.11 17.14
N VAL A 71 -13.78 24.12 17.30
CA VAL A 71 -15.12 24.13 16.69
C VAL A 71 -16.16 23.86 17.78
N PRO A 72 -17.40 24.37 17.66
CA PRO A 72 -18.50 23.95 18.52
C PRO A 72 -18.63 22.42 18.49
N TRP A 73 -18.65 21.81 19.67
CA TRP A 73 -18.81 20.36 19.80
C TRP A 73 -20.29 19.99 19.99
N TYR A 74 -20.58 18.71 19.85
CA TYR A 74 -21.93 18.19 19.99
C TYR A 74 -22.47 18.35 21.40
N ASP A 75 -23.75 18.71 21.48
CA ASP A 75 -24.58 18.60 22.68
C ASP A 75 -25.17 17.18 22.72
N VAL A 76 -24.72 16.36 23.67
CA VAL A 76 -25.11 14.95 23.77
C VAL A 76 -26.17 14.78 24.84
N VAL A 77 -27.28 14.14 24.45
CA VAL A 77 -28.40 13.83 25.37
C VAL A 77 -28.70 12.33 25.35
N LEU A 78 -28.82 11.70 26.51
CA LEU A 78 -29.27 10.32 26.64
C LEU A 78 -30.79 10.30 26.77
N CYS A 79 -31.47 9.65 25.83
CA CYS A 79 -32.93 9.59 25.79
C CYS A 79 -33.44 8.18 26.09
N GLY A 80 -34.28 8.03 27.09
CA GLY A 80 -34.83 6.75 27.54
C GLY A 80 -36.06 6.94 28.43
N PRO A 81 -36.82 5.88 28.72
CA PRO A 81 -38.08 6.00 29.47
C PRO A 81 -37.87 6.42 30.94
N ASP A 82 -37.07 5.65 31.69
CA ASP A 82 -36.73 5.84 33.11
C ASP A 82 -35.31 5.23 33.35
N THR A 83 -34.91 4.94 34.59
CA THR A 83 -33.67 4.21 34.88
C THR A 83 -33.62 2.87 34.13
N VAL A 84 -32.60 2.70 33.28
CA VAL A 84 -32.43 1.53 32.41
C VAL A 84 -31.13 0.79 32.70
N ARG A 85 -31.07 -0.50 32.34
CA ARG A 85 -29.87 -1.31 32.47
C ARG A 85 -29.17 -1.51 31.12
N ALA A 86 -27.97 -0.93 31.01
CA ALA A 86 -27.04 -1.20 29.93
C ALA A 86 -26.02 -2.26 30.38
N GLY A 87 -26.29 -3.53 30.07
CA GLY A 87 -25.50 -4.66 30.59
C GLY A 87 -25.55 -4.76 32.12
N ARG A 88 -24.43 -4.50 32.80
CA ARG A 88 -24.35 -4.49 34.27
C ARG A 88 -24.46 -3.09 34.89
N PHE A 89 -24.53 -2.04 34.07
CA PHE A 89 -24.59 -0.66 34.53
C PHE A 89 -26.04 -0.19 34.58
N GLY A 90 -26.41 0.47 35.68
CA GLY A 90 -27.65 1.26 35.75
C GLY A 90 -27.37 2.66 35.21
N LEU A 91 -28.26 3.17 34.37
CA LEU A 91 -28.14 4.48 33.75
C LEU A 91 -29.47 5.22 33.89
N GLU A 92 -29.40 6.48 34.29
CA GLU A 92 -30.54 7.41 34.32
C GLU A 92 -30.45 8.28 33.06
N PRO A 93 -31.40 8.17 32.11
CA PRO A 93 -31.44 9.02 30.93
C PRO A 93 -31.69 10.49 31.29
N ASP A 94 -31.16 11.41 30.49
CA ASP A 94 -31.34 12.86 30.65
C ASP A 94 -32.77 13.32 30.29
N ALA A 95 -33.41 12.61 29.35
CA ALA A 95 -34.74 12.92 28.85
C ALA A 95 -35.51 11.67 28.37
N GLY A 96 -36.82 11.82 28.15
CA GLY A 96 -37.67 10.80 27.55
C GLY A 96 -37.31 10.46 26.10
N LEU A 97 -37.77 9.30 25.61
CA LEU A 97 -37.56 8.87 24.20
C LEU A 97 -38.23 9.82 23.19
N ASP A 98 -39.26 10.56 23.59
CA ASP A 98 -39.91 11.60 22.80
C ASP A 98 -38.96 12.73 22.39
N ARG A 99 -37.86 12.91 23.13
CA ARG A 99 -36.82 13.90 22.82
C ARG A 99 -35.98 13.56 21.60
N LEU A 100 -35.95 12.30 21.16
CA LEU A 100 -35.20 11.87 19.97
C LEU A 100 -35.58 12.69 18.71
N ARG A 101 -36.84 13.12 18.59
CA ARG A 101 -37.35 13.87 17.44
C ARG A 101 -36.80 15.30 17.31
N GLU A 102 -36.14 15.79 18.35
CA GLU A 102 -35.59 17.14 18.39
C GLU A 102 -34.08 17.17 18.12
N ALA A 103 -33.43 16.00 17.99
CA ALA A 103 -32.00 15.88 17.74
C ALA A 103 -31.68 15.91 16.23
N ASP A 104 -30.50 16.41 15.89
CA ASP A 104 -30.00 16.40 14.51
C ASP A 104 -29.46 15.02 14.12
N THR A 105 -28.80 14.34 15.06
CA THR A 105 -28.37 12.93 14.91
C THR A 105 -28.92 12.08 16.04
N VAL A 106 -29.50 10.93 15.70
CA VAL A 106 -29.87 9.88 16.66
C VAL A 106 -28.96 8.68 16.48
N ILE A 107 -28.31 8.26 17.56
CA ILE A 107 -27.50 7.04 17.60
C ILE A 107 -28.24 5.97 18.37
N VAL A 108 -28.43 4.81 17.74
CA VAL A 108 -29.02 3.62 18.34
C VAL A 108 -27.90 2.61 18.64
N PRO A 109 -27.53 2.42 19.92
CA PRO A 109 -26.52 1.44 20.33
C PRO A 109 -26.95 -0.01 20.06
N GLY A 110 -26.04 -0.94 20.33
CA GLY A 110 -26.32 -2.37 20.17
C GLY A 110 -27.44 -2.84 21.10
N TRP A 111 -28.39 -3.60 20.56
CA TRP A 111 -29.45 -4.29 21.31
C TRP A 111 -29.04 -5.73 21.65
N ALA A 112 -29.19 -6.14 22.91
CA ALA A 112 -28.63 -7.41 23.39
C ALA A 112 -29.35 -8.66 22.88
N ASP A 113 -30.67 -8.62 22.69
CA ASP A 113 -31.48 -9.80 22.31
C ASP A 113 -32.04 -9.65 20.89
N VAL A 114 -31.23 -10.04 19.91
CA VAL A 114 -31.59 -10.00 18.48
C VAL A 114 -32.67 -10.99 18.07
N ASP A 115 -33.08 -11.91 18.94
CA ASP A 115 -34.14 -12.89 18.65
C ASP A 115 -35.52 -12.35 19.04
N ARG A 116 -35.57 -11.32 19.89
CA ARG A 116 -36.81 -10.63 20.26
C ARG A 116 -37.09 -9.42 19.39
N PRO A 117 -38.36 -9.00 19.25
CA PRO A 117 -38.67 -7.67 18.70
C PRO A 117 -38.12 -6.60 19.66
N PRO A 118 -37.48 -5.54 19.13
CA PRO A 118 -37.11 -4.39 19.94
C PRO A 118 -38.35 -3.73 20.59
N PRO A 119 -38.19 -3.01 21.71
CA PRO A 119 -39.31 -2.33 22.37
C PRO A 119 -40.04 -1.39 21.39
N ALA A 120 -41.38 -1.50 21.33
CA ALA A 120 -42.19 -0.74 20.38
C ALA A 120 -42.01 0.78 20.54
N GLU A 121 -41.92 1.26 21.79
CA GLU A 121 -41.70 2.67 22.10
C GLU A 121 -40.38 3.20 21.54
N LEU A 122 -39.30 2.40 21.60
CA LEU A 122 -38.02 2.77 21.00
C LEU A 122 -38.10 2.81 19.47
N VAL A 123 -38.74 1.80 18.87
CA VAL A 123 -38.92 1.71 17.42
C VAL A 123 -39.71 2.91 16.91
N ASP A 124 -40.81 3.26 17.60
CA ASP A 124 -41.66 4.38 17.23
C ASP A 124 -40.95 5.73 17.42
N ALA A 125 -40.17 5.89 18.50
CA ALA A 125 -39.39 7.10 18.73
C ALA A 125 -38.27 7.30 17.68
N VAL A 126 -37.54 6.24 17.32
CA VAL A 126 -36.52 6.28 16.24
C VAL A 126 -37.16 6.59 14.90
N ARG A 127 -38.32 5.99 14.59
CA ARG A 127 -39.07 6.29 13.36
C ARG A 127 -39.52 7.75 13.33
N ALA A 128 -40.08 8.25 14.43
CA ALA A 128 -40.51 9.64 14.55
C ALA A 128 -39.35 10.63 14.40
N ALA A 129 -38.17 10.30 14.94
CA ALA A 129 -36.99 11.14 14.79
C ALA A 129 -36.51 11.23 13.33
N HIS A 130 -36.47 10.11 12.62
CA HIS A 130 -36.12 10.13 11.20
C HIS A 130 -37.15 10.92 10.37
N GLN A 131 -38.45 10.76 10.65
CA GLN A 131 -39.52 11.52 10.01
C GLN A 131 -39.43 13.03 10.30
N ALA A 132 -38.90 13.42 11.46
CA ALA A 132 -38.62 14.81 11.82
C ALA A 132 -37.35 15.38 11.14
N GLY A 133 -36.61 14.55 10.38
CA GLY A 133 -35.45 14.95 9.60
C GLY A 133 -34.10 14.63 10.26
N ALA A 134 -34.08 13.87 11.36
CA ALA A 134 -32.82 13.46 11.99
C ALA A 134 -32.05 12.45 11.11
N ARG A 135 -30.72 12.58 11.12
CA ARG A 135 -29.82 11.52 10.64
C ARG A 135 -29.79 10.41 11.69
N VAL A 136 -30.03 9.16 11.30
CA VAL A 136 -30.09 8.02 12.24
C VAL A 136 -28.97 7.03 11.96
N ALA A 137 -28.17 6.73 12.99
CA ALA A 137 -27.05 5.80 12.90
C ALA A 137 -27.21 4.64 13.90
N SER A 138 -26.99 3.41 13.46
CA SER A 138 -26.92 2.26 14.37
C SER A 138 -25.52 1.72 14.58
N LEU A 139 -25.23 1.33 15.81
CA LEU A 139 -24.02 0.63 16.19
C LEU A 139 -24.33 -0.83 16.49
N CYS A 140 -23.56 -1.77 15.92
CA CYS A 140 -23.73 -3.20 16.19
C CYS A 140 -25.15 -3.68 15.82
N THR A 141 -25.79 -4.41 16.74
CA THR A 141 -27.16 -4.93 16.63
C THR A 141 -28.25 -3.85 16.76
N GLY A 142 -27.90 -2.57 16.91
CA GLY A 142 -28.86 -1.47 16.80
C GLY A 142 -29.55 -1.44 15.43
N ALA A 143 -28.94 -2.06 14.40
CA ALA A 143 -29.52 -2.21 13.07
C ALA A 143 -30.89 -2.91 13.09
N PHE A 144 -31.16 -3.80 14.06
CA PHE A 144 -32.47 -4.45 14.21
C PHE A 144 -33.56 -3.47 14.62
N VAL A 145 -33.22 -2.41 15.37
CA VAL A 145 -34.16 -1.34 15.74
C VAL A 145 -34.48 -0.50 14.51
N LEU A 146 -33.47 -0.12 13.72
CA LEU A 146 -33.66 0.62 12.47
C LEU A 146 -34.48 -0.19 11.46
N ALA A 147 -34.21 -1.49 11.33
CA ALA A 147 -34.97 -2.39 10.48
C ALA A 147 -36.44 -2.51 10.94
N ALA A 148 -36.69 -2.67 12.24
CA ALA A 148 -38.04 -2.69 12.80
C ALA A 148 -38.77 -1.34 12.65
N ALA A 149 -38.03 -0.24 12.62
CA ALA A 149 -38.57 1.09 12.36
C ALA A 149 -38.89 1.32 10.86
N GLY A 150 -38.47 0.42 9.97
CA GLY A 150 -38.67 0.51 8.51
C GLY A 150 -37.66 1.42 7.81
N LEU A 151 -36.54 1.77 8.48
CA LEU A 151 -35.56 2.73 7.98
C LEU A 151 -34.54 2.09 7.02
N LEU A 152 -34.47 0.76 6.97
CA LEU A 152 -33.50 0.02 6.17
C LEU A 152 -34.13 -0.67 4.95
N ASP A 153 -35.45 -0.53 4.75
CA ASP A 153 -36.15 -1.17 3.64
C ASP A 153 -35.64 -0.62 2.29
N GLY A 154 -35.10 -1.49 1.45
CA GLY A 154 -34.50 -1.15 0.16
C GLY A 154 -33.09 -0.54 0.25
N LEU A 155 -32.49 -0.48 1.45
CA LEU A 155 -31.15 0.08 1.66
C LEU A 155 -30.13 -1.02 1.96
N ARG A 156 -28.87 -0.73 1.63
CA ARG A 156 -27.73 -1.53 2.06
C ARG A 156 -27.41 -1.22 3.51
N ALA A 157 -27.16 -2.26 4.31
CA ALA A 157 -26.87 -2.12 5.73
C ALA A 157 -25.88 -3.19 6.19
N THR A 158 -25.22 -2.95 7.32
CA THR A 158 -24.42 -3.94 8.01
C THR A 158 -24.77 -4.00 9.49
N THR A 159 -24.41 -5.11 10.13
CA THR A 159 -24.46 -5.29 11.59
C THR A 159 -23.28 -6.16 11.99
N HIS A 160 -23.15 -6.49 13.27
CA HIS A 160 -22.10 -7.40 13.72
C HIS A 160 -22.20 -8.72 12.96
N TRP A 161 -21.10 -9.21 12.39
CA TRP A 161 -21.04 -10.41 11.54
C TRP A 161 -21.79 -11.62 12.10
N ALA A 162 -21.85 -11.78 13.43
CA ALA A 162 -22.57 -12.87 14.08
C ALA A 162 -24.11 -12.81 13.91
N HIS A 163 -24.64 -11.68 13.45
CA HIS A 163 -26.07 -11.38 13.39
C HIS A 163 -26.54 -10.93 12.00
N THR A 164 -25.66 -10.92 10.99
CA THR A 164 -26.01 -10.51 9.62
C THR A 164 -27.04 -11.44 8.99
N ASP A 165 -26.87 -12.76 9.17
CA ASP A 165 -27.82 -13.76 8.67
C ASP A 165 -29.19 -13.63 9.34
N VAL A 166 -29.19 -13.35 10.65
CA VAL A 166 -30.43 -13.15 11.42
C VAL A 166 -31.14 -11.87 10.99
N LEU A 167 -30.39 -10.79 10.75
CA LEU A 167 -30.94 -9.53 10.26
C LEU A 167 -31.57 -9.72 8.88
N ALA A 168 -30.85 -10.36 7.95
CA ALA A 168 -31.33 -10.64 6.59
C ALA A 168 -32.58 -11.54 6.59
N ALA A 169 -32.60 -12.56 7.45
CA ALA A 169 -33.74 -13.47 7.56
C ALA A 169 -34.99 -12.78 8.14
N ARG A 170 -34.83 -11.93 9.16
CA ARG A 170 -35.94 -11.23 9.82
C ARG A 170 -36.45 -10.02 9.03
N HIS A 171 -35.58 -9.39 8.24
CA HIS A 171 -35.90 -8.20 7.45
C HIS A 171 -35.44 -8.37 6.00
N PRO A 172 -36.15 -9.17 5.17
CA PRO A 172 -35.76 -9.47 3.78
C PRO A 172 -35.72 -8.26 2.85
N GLY A 173 -36.30 -7.13 3.25
CA GLY A 173 -36.22 -5.86 2.52
C GLY A 173 -34.86 -5.16 2.64
N VAL A 174 -33.98 -5.62 3.53
CA VAL A 174 -32.66 -5.00 3.78
C VAL A 174 -31.58 -5.75 2.99
N GLU A 175 -30.75 -5.03 2.26
CA GLU A 175 -29.56 -5.60 1.61
C GLU A 175 -28.42 -5.68 2.65
N VAL A 176 -28.29 -6.81 3.34
CA VAL A 176 -27.30 -6.98 4.42
C VAL A 176 -25.93 -7.36 3.86
N ASP A 177 -24.92 -6.53 4.11
CA ASP A 177 -23.53 -6.76 3.74
C ASP A 177 -22.67 -7.14 4.96
N PRO A 178 -22.15 -8.39 5.04
CA PRO A 178 -21.33 -8.84 6.17
C PRO A 178 -19.85 -8.42 6.07
N ASP A 179 -19.40 -7.93 4.92
CA ASP A 179 -17.99 -7.73 4.58
C ASP A 179 -17.55 -6.26 4.67
N VAL A 180 -18.27 -5.44 5.45
CA VAL A 180 -17.98 -4.01 5.66
C VAL A 180 -18.04 -3.61 7.13
N LEU A 181 -17.21 -2.63 7.53
CA LEU A 181 -17.22 -2.07 8.88
C LEU A 181 -18.45 -1.20 9.14
N TYR A 182 -18.83 -0.38 8.15
CA TYR A 182 -20.02 0.45 8.19
C TYR A 182 -20.54 0.77 6.78
N VAL A 183 -21.82 1.12 6.70
CA VAL A 183 -22.52 1.58 5.50
C VAL A 183 -23.13 2.95 5.78
N ASP A 184 -22.97 3.86 4.82
CA ASP A 184 -23.52 5.21 4.83
C ASP A 184 -24.51 5.37 3.68
N ASN A 185 -25.80 5.58 3.99
CA ASN A 185 -26.86 5.87 3.01
C ASN A 185 -27.32 7.34 3.10
N GLY A 186 -26.45 8.24 3.57
CA GLY A 186 -26.73 9.67 3.75
C GLY A 186 -27.44 9.96 5.07
N THR A 187 -28.74 9.69 5.15
CA THR A 187 -29.55 9.98 6.35
C THR A 187 -29.69 8.78 7.29
N VAL A 188 -29.34 7.57 6.83
CA VAL A 188 -29.37 6.33 7.62
C VAL A 188 -28.04 5.60 7.50
N LEU A 189 -27.38 5.34 8.63
CA LEU A 189 -26.05 4.70 8.67
C LEU A 189 -26.05 3.49 9.60
N THR A 190 -25.24 2.48 9.29
CA THR A 190 -25.15 1.25 10.09
C THR A 190 -23.71 0.78 10.22
N SER A 191 -23.33 0.16 11.35
CA SER A 191 -21.99 -0.39 11.56
C SER A 191 -22.01 -1.76 12.21
N ALA A 192 -20.93 -2.50 12.00
CA ALA A 192 -20.67 -3.80 12.58
C ALA A 192 -20.60 -3.81 14.13
N GLY A 193 -20.44 -2.64 14.77
CA GLY A 193 -20.29 -2.55 16.21
C GLY A 193 -18.88 -2.83 16.72
N LYS A 194 -18.72 -2.89 18.04
CA LYS A 194 -17.41 -3.01 18.69
C LYS A 194 -16.44 -1.94 18.17
N ALA A 195 -15.25 -2.32 17.70
CA ALA A 195 -14.30 -1.37 17.15
C ALA A 195 -14.83 -0.62 15.92
N ALA A 196 -15.70 -1.23 15.11
CA ALA A 196 -16.30 -0.59 13.94
C ALA A 196 -17.29 0.52 14.31
N ALA A 197 -17.80 0.53 15.55
CA ALA A 197 -18.60 1.64 16.05
C ALA A 197 -17.76 2.93 16.14
N LEU A 198 -16.49 2.84 16.53
CA LEU A 198 -15.57 3.98 16.52
C LEU A 198 -15.34 4.49 15.10
N ASP A 199 -15.19 3.56 14.15
CA ASP A 199 -14.96 3.89 12.73
C ASP A 199 -16.17 4.69 12.17
N LEU A 200 -17.42 4.28 12.45
CA LEU A 200 -18.61 5.02 12.04
C LEU A 200 -18.74 6.37 12.78
N CYS A 201 -18.50 6.44 14.09
CA CYS A 201 -18.59 7.70 14.82
C CYS A 201 -17.54 8.73 14.35
N LEU A 202 -16.32 8.28 14.04
CA LEU A 202 -15.28 9.15 13.46
C LEU A 202 -15.61 9.59 12.03
N HIS A 203 -16.28 8.73 11.25
CA HIS A 203 -16.83 9.09 9.95
C HIS A 203 -17.89 10.18 10.06
N LEU A 204 -18.79 10.12 11.05
CA LEU A 204 -19.76 11.18 11.31
C LEU A 204 -19.08 12.52 11.64
N ILE A 205 -18.07 12.53 12.53
CA ILE A 205 -17.28 13.74 12.82
C ILE A 205 -16.62 14.28 11.55
N ARG A 206 -16.16 13.40 10.66
CA ARG A 206 -15.56 13.80 9.39
C ARG A 206 -16.57 14.49 8.46
N LEU A 207 -17.81 14.00 8.41
CA LEU A 207 -18.88 14.62 7.63
C LEU A 207 -19.25 16.00 8.19
N ASP A 208 -19.30 16.13 9.52
CA ASP A 208 -19.85 17.32 10.17
C ASP A 208 -18.78 18.42 10.37
N HIS A 209 -17.54 18.04 10.67
CA HIS A 209 -16.45 18.97 11.02
C HIS A 209 -15.18 18.80 10.18
N GLY A 210 -15.18 17.87 9.24
CA GLY A 210 -14.05 17.62 8.34
C GLY A 210 -12.96 16.72 8.91
N SER A 211 -12.05 16.31 8.02
CA SER A 211 -11.01 15.31 8.27
C SER A 211 -10.01 15.69 9.37
N SER A 212 -9.69 16.98 9.52
CA SER A 212 -8.71 17.43 10.52
C SER A 212 -9.22 17.21 11.95
N VAL A 213 -10.49 17.53 12.19
CA VAL A 213 -11.18 17.37 13.47
C VAL A 213 -11.39 15.89 13.79
N ALA A 214 -11.82 15.09 12.81
CA ALA A 214 -11.93 13.64 12.95
C ALA A 214 -10.58 12.99 13.31
N ASN A 215 -9.47 13.43 12.69
CA ASN A 215 -8.14 12.92 13.00
C ASN A 215 -7.68 13.34 14.41
N ALA A 216 -8.07 14.52 14.90
CA ALA A 216 -7.79 14.93 16.27
C ALA A 216 -8.55 14.08 17.29
N ALA A 217 -9.83 13.78 17.02
CA ALA A 217 -10.62 12.86 17.81
C ALA A 217 -10.01 11.44 17.83
N ALA A 218 -9.61 10.91 16.66
CA ALA A 218 -8.96 9.60 16.58
C ALA A 218 -7.64 9.53 17.37
N ARG A 219 -6.80 10.57 17.33
CA ARG A 219 -5.56 10.63 18.11
C ARG A 219 -5.82 10.61 19.62
N ARG A 220 -6.82 11.34 20.09
CA ARG A 220 -7.22 11.32 21.52
C ARG A 220 -7.65 9.91 21.96
N LEU A 221 -8.36 9.21 21.09
CA LEU A 221 -8.83 7.84 21.33
C LEU A 221 -7.75 6.77 21.13
N VAL A 222 -6.54 7.15 20.69
CA VAL A 222 -5.42 6.25 20.40
C VAL A 222 -5.81 5.18 19.36
N VAL A 223 -6.56 5.60 18.34
CA VAL A 223 -6.97 4.73 17.22
C VAL A 223 -6.46 5.27 15.89
N PRO A 224 -6.31 4.42 14.85
CA PRO A 224 -5.94 4.88 13.52
C PRO A 224 -6.90 5.97 13.02
N PRO A 225 -6.40 7.00 12.30
CA PRO A 225 -7.20 8.16 11.90
C PRO A 225 -8.33 7.83 10.91
N HIS A 226 -8.19 6.73 10.15
CA HIS A 226 -9.24 6.30 9.23
C HIS A 226 -9.07 4.83 8.85
N ARG A 227 -10.16 4.07 8.98
CA ARG A 227 -10.37 2.78 8.30
C ARG A 227 -11.56 2.95 7.38
N ALA A 228 -11.37 2.68 6.08
CA ALA A 228 -12.44 2.84 5.11
C ALA A 228 -13.60 1.88 5.41
N GLY A 229 -14.85 2.35 5.26
CA GLY A 229 -16.04 1.55 5.55
C GLY A 229 -16.10 0.21 4.79
N GLY A 230 -15.57 0.18 3.57
CA GLY A 230 -15.45 -1.04 2.75
C GLY A 230 -14.39 -2.05 3.19
N GLN A 231 -13.70 -1.81 4.30
CA GLN A 231 -12.82 -2.80 4.91
C GLN A 231 -13.66 -3.94 5.51
N ALA A 232 -13.23 -5.19 5.32
CA ALA A 232 -13.90 -6.34 5.92
C ALA A 232 -13.89 -6.28 7.46
N GLN A 233 -15.00 -6.72 8.07
CA GLN A 233 -15.02 -7.02 9.50
C GLN A 233 -13.96 -8.09 9.81
N PHE A 234 -13.57 -8.25 11.08
CA PHE A 234 -12.86 -9.45 11.52
C PHE A 234 -13.83 -10.64 11.45
N VAL A 235 -14.11 -11.12 10.23
CA VAL A 235 -14.95 -12.28 9.97
C VAL A 235 -14.14 -13.51 10.36
N THR A 236 -14.31 -13.91 11.61
CA THR A 236 -14.17 -15.31 11.99
C THR A 236 -15.54 -15.89 11.67
N THR A 237 -15.67 -16.65 10.58
CA THR A 237 -16.96 -17.24 10.18
C THR A 237 -17.68 -17.84 11.40
N PRO A 238 -18.98 -17.55 11.62
CA PRO A 238 -19.74 -18.18 12.71
C PRO A 238 -19.65 -19.69 12.55
N VAL A 239 -18.99 -20.35 13.49
CA VAL A 239 -19.04 -21.81 13.62
C VAL A 239 -20.44 -22.13 14.16
N PRO A 240 -21.29 -22.85 13.43
CA PRO A 240 -22.60 -23.25 13.94
C PRO A 240 -22.41 -24.07 15.21
N GLU A 241 -23.19 -23.77 16.26
CA GLU A 241 -23.38 -24.70 17.36
C GLU A 241 -24.18 -25.91 16.85
N ARG A 242 -23.44 -26.92 16.39
CA ARG A 242 -23.71 -28.35 16.64
C ARG A 242 -22.46 -29.14 16.25
N ASP A 243 -21.99 -29.90 17.25
CA ASP A 243 -20.83 -30.78 17.31
C ASP A 243 -19.45 -30.09 17.46
N SER A 244 -18.90 -30.23 18.67
CA SER A 244 -17.58 -29.81 19.15
C SER A 244 -16.56 -29.56 18.03
N HIS A 245 -16.36 -28.29 17.67
CA HIS A 245 -15.35 -27.92 16.68
C HIS A 245 -13.96 -28.41 17.17
N PRO A 246 -13.22 -29.18 16.37
CA PRO A 246 -11.98 -29.82 16.83
C PRO A 246 -10.90 -28.86 17.35
N LEU A 247 -10.96 -27.58 16.96
CA LEU A 247 -10.01 -26.56 17.42
C LEU A 247 -10.30 -26.03 18.83
N THR A 248 -11.53 -26.18 19.33
CA THR A 248 -11.92 -25.68 20.66
C THR A 248 -11.09 -26.31 21.77
N ALA A 249 -10.80 -27.62 21.67
CA ALA A 249 -9.91 -28.31 22.58
C ALA A 249 -8.42 -28.17 22.24
N LEU A 250 -8.10 -27.73 21.01
CA LEU A 250 -6.73 -27.60 20.53
C LEU A 250 -6.08 -26.29 21.01
N PHE A 251 -6.78 -25.15 20.96
CA PHE A 251 -6.17 -23.86 21.33
C PHE A 251 -5.65 -23.82 22.76
N PRO A 252 -6.41 -24.23 23.80
CA PRO A 252 -5.89 -24.27 25.16
C PRO A 252 -4.70 -25.23 25.30
N TRP A 253 -4.71 -26.33 24.55
CA TRP A 253 -3.62 -27.31 24.56
C TRP A 253 -2.32 -26.74 23.97
N VAL A 254 -2.42 -25.95 22.89
CA VAL A 254 -1.29 -25.26 22.26
C VAL A 254 -0.77 -24.12 23.14
N LEU A 255 -1.67 -23.31 23.70
CA LEU A 255 -1.29 -22.19 24.59
C LEU A 255 -0.54 -22.66 25.84
N ALA A 256 -0.86 -23.86 26.35
CA ALA A 256 -0.15 -24.47 27.46
C ALA A 256 1.23 -25.07 27.09
N ARG A 257 1.62 -25.05 25.80
CA ARG A 257 2.82 -25.73 25.25
C ARG A 257 3.59 -24.85 24.26
N LEU A 258 3.50 -23.54 24.41
CA LEU A 258 4.18 -22.60 23.50
C LEU A 258 5.70 -22.77 23.53
N ASP A 259 6.26 -23.25 24.64
CA ASP A 259 7.65 -23.61 24.87
C ASP A 259 8.14 -24.81 24.04
N GLN A 260 7.23 -25.64 23.52
CA GLN A 260 7.56 -26.88 22.81
C GLN A 260 7.57 -26.71 21.30
N PRO A 261 8.41 -27.44 20.53
CA PRO A 261 8.48 -27.34 19.07
C PRO A 261 7.28 -28.01 18.37
N LEU A 262 6.10 -27.41 18.47
CA LEU A 262 4.87 -27.92 17.87
C LEU A 262 4.83 -27.73 16.34
N SER A 263 4.65 -28.82 15.59
CA SER A 263 4.46 -28.80 14.13
C SER A 263 2.97 -28.82 13.72
N VAL A 264 2.67 -28.46 12.47
CA VAL A 264 1.30 -28.57 11.93
C VAL A 264 0.81 -30.02 11.98
N GLU A 265 1.68 -31.01 11.76
CA GLU A 265 1.34 -32.43 11.96
C GLU A 265 0.95 -32.74 13.41
N ASP A 266 1.61 -32.15 14.41
CA ASP A 266 1.30 -32.40 15.82
C ASP A 266 -0.05 -31.81 16.21
N LEU A 267 -0.34 -30.59 15.73
CA LEU A 267 -1.64 -29.95 15.91
C LEU A 267 -2.75 -30.76 15.22
N ALA A 268 -2.48 -31.28 14.01
CA ALA A 268 -3.42 -32.06 13.23
C ALA A 268 -3.72 -33.41 13.91
N ARG A 269 -2.67 -34.09 14.39
CA ARG A 269 -2.77 -35.33 15.17
C ARG A 269 -3.57 -35.10 16.46
N ARG A 270 -3.28 -34.01 17.19
CA ARG A 270 -3.98 -33.65 18.43
C ARG A 270 -5.46 -33.36 18.23
N ALA A 271 -5.80 -32.76 17.10
CA ALA A 271 -7.18 -32.48 16.70
C ALA A 271 -7.84 -33.62 15.94
N ARG A 272 -7.17 -34.78 15.81
CA ARG A 272 -7.63 -36.00 15.11
C ARG A 272 -8.08 -35.73 13.66
N MET A 273 -7.28 -34.95 12.93
CA MET A 273 -7.56 -34.60 11.54
C MET A 273 -6.28 -34.55 10.68
N SER A 274 -6.44 -34.43 9.36
CA SER A 274 -5.32 -34.20 8.44
C SER A 274 -4.86 -32.74 8.46
N SER A 275 -3.57 -32.49 8.16
CA SER A 275 -2.98 -31.14 8.13
C SER A 275 -3.71 -30.17 7.20
N ARG A 276 -4.25 -30.67 6.07
CA ARG A 276 -5.09 -29.90 5.13
C ARG A 276 -6.41 -29.46 5.76
N THR A 277 -7.06 -30.38 6.48
CA THR A 277 -8.33 -30.11 7.18
C THR A 277 -8.08 -29.12 8.33
N LEU A 278 -7.01 -29.31 9.09
CA LEU A 278 -6.58 -28.39 10.14
C LEU A 278 -6.30 -27.00 9.60
N GLY A 279 -5.55 -26.89 8.50
CA GLY A 279 -5.24 -25.61 7.86
C GLY A 279 -6.49 -24.86 7.41
N ARG A 280 -7.49 -25.57 6.89
CA ARG A 280 -8.78 -24.99 6.51
C ARG A 280 -9.56 -24.52 7.75
N HIS A 281 -9.65 -25.35 8.79
CA HIS A 281 -10.33 -24.96 10.04
C HIS A 281 -9.64 -23.80 10.75
N PHE A 282 -8.30 -23.71 10.72
CA PHE A 282 -7.56 -22.57 11.28
C PHE A 282 -7.78 -21.29 10.48
N ARG A 283 -7.71 -21.34 9.14
CA ARG A 283 -7.99 -20.15 8.33
C ARG A 283 -9.40 -19.63 8.55
N ALA A 284 -10.37 -20.54 8.67
CA ALA A 284 -11.75 -20.19 9.01
C ALA A 284 -11.89 -19.62 10.43
N ALA A 285 -11.18 -20.17 11.42
CA ALA A 285 -11.34 -19.84 12.83
C ALA A 285 -10.40 -18.73 13.37
N THR A 286 -9.34 -18.36 12.66
CA THR A 286 -8.35 -17.37 13.14
C THR A 286 -7.90 -16.39 12.07
N GLY A 287 -8.46 -16.49 10.85
CA GLY A 287 -8.03 -15.69 9.70
C GLY A 287 -6.62 -16.00 9.22
N THR A 288 -5.95 -17.03 9.77
CA THR A 288 -4.56 -17.33 9.46
C THR A 288 -4.26 -18.83 9.51
N THR A 289 -3.04 -19.22 9.16
CA THR A 289 -2.61 -20.63 9.17
C THR A 289 -2.25 -21.10 10.58
N PRO A 290 -2.28 -22.42 10.88
CA PRO A 290 -1.90 -22.96 12.19
C PRO A 290 -0.53 -22.49 12.68
N LEU A 291 0.45 -22.45 11.76
CA LEU A 291 1.82 -22.05 12.08
C LEU A 291 1.93 -20.54 12.36
N GLN A 292 1.25 -19.71 11.57
CA GLN A 292 1.25 -18.27 11.78
C GLN A 292 0.54 -17.90 13.09
N TRP A 293 -0.57 -18.57 13.40
CA TRP A 293 -1.27 -18.39 14.67
C TRP A 293 -0.39 -18.77 15.87
N LEU A 294 0.29 -19.92 15.81
CA LEU A 294 1.24 -20.36 16.85
C LEU A 294 2.36 -19.34 17.06
N LEU A 295 2.94 -18.81 15.98
CA LEU A 295 3.98 -17.78 16.05
C LEU A 295 3.45 -16.50 16.74
N THR A 296 2.25 -16.05 16.40
CA THR A 296 1.62 -14.89 17.08
C THR A 296 1.43 -15.13 18.57
N GLN A 297 1.02 -16.33 18.98
CA GLN A 297 0.88 -16.65 20.42
C GLN A 297 2.24 -16.66 21.13
N ARG A 298 3.29 -17.18 20.49
CA ARG A 298 4.66 -17.16 21.04
C ARG A 298 5.22 -15.75 21.18
N ILE A 299 4.95 -14.87 20.22
CA ILE A 299 5.33 -13.46 20.28
C ILE A 299 4.62 -12.77 21.46
N ARG A 300 3.30 -12.96 21.60
CA ARG A 300 2.54 -12.39 22.72
C ARG A 300 3.07 -12.86 24.07
N ARG A 301 3.42 -14.15 24.20
CA ARG A 301 4.02 -14.70 25.42
C ARG A 301 5.43 -14.15 25.69
N ALA A 302 6.21 -13.88 24.64
CA ALA A 302 7.54 -13.29 24.78
C ALA A 302 7.45 -11.84 25.26
N GLN A 303 6.51 -11.07 24.70
CA GLN A 303 6.21 -9.70 25.16
C GLN A 303 5.82 -9.70 26.65
N GLU A 304 4.88 -10.56 27.04
CA GLU A 304 4.45 -10.70 28.43
C GLU A 304 5.62 -11.03 29.37
N LEU A 305 6.50 -11.98 29.00
CA LEU A 305 7.65 -12.37 29.84
C LEU A 305 8.70 -11.26 29.94
N LEU A 306 8.92 -10.49 28.88
CA LEU A 306 9.83 -9.34 28.90
C LEU A 306 9.28 -8.17 29.72
N GLU A 307 7.95 -8.01 29.75
CA GLU A 307 7.27 -6.96 30.51
C GLU A 307 7.13 -7.29 32.00
N THR A 308 6.98 -8.58 32.34
CA THR A 308 6.62 -9.02 33.71
C THR A 308 7.76 -9.71 34.47
N THR A 309 8.90 -10.00 33.83
CA THR A 309 10.01 -10.74 34.45
C THR A 309 11.38 -10.21 34.03
N ASP A 310 12.40 -10.42 34.88
CA ASP A 310 13.81 -10.11 34.57
C ASP A 310 14.55 -11.24 33.82
N ARG A 311 13.82 -12.07 33.07
CA ARG A 311 14.44 -13.22 32.36
C ARG A 311 15.34 -12.74 31.23
N SER A 312 16.47 -13.42 31.04
CA SER A 312 17.33 -13.17 29.89
C SER A 312 16.61 -13.48 28.58
N VAL A 313 17.02 -12.80 27.52
CA VAL A 313 16.58 -13.04 26.13
C VAL A 313 16.55 -14.53 25.78
N ASP A 314 17.62 -15.26 26.09
CA ASP A 314 17.75 -16.69 25.82
C ASP A 314 16.74 -17.54 26.62
N ALA A 315 16.48 -17.14 27.86
CA ALA A 315 15.48 -17.80 28.71
C ALA A 315 14.05 -17.53 28.23
N VAL A 316 13.76 -16.33 27.71
CA VAL A 316 12.47 -16.00 27.09
C VAL A 316 12.28 -16.76 25.78
N ALA A 317 13.30 -16.83 24.93
CA ALA A 317 13.24 -17.56 23.66
C ALA A 317 13.03 -19.07 23.88
N THR A 318 13.65 -19.63 24.92
CA THR A 318 13.42 -21.02 25.34
C THR A 318 11.99 -21.21 25.89
N ALA A 319 11.53 -20.33 26.78
CA ALA A 319 10.20 -20.41 27.40
C ALA A 319 9.03 -20.16 26.43
N THR A 320 9.32 -19.70 25.21
CA THR A 320 8.33 -19.44 24.15
C THR A 320 8.54 -20.31 22.92
N GLY A 321 9.46 -21.28 22.97
CA GLY A 321 9.70 -22.22 21.87
C GLY A 321 10.22 -21.53 20.60
N MET A 322 10.82 -20.34 20.72
CA MET A 322 11.39 -19.57 19.61
C MET A 322 12.85 -19.97 19.27
N GLY A 323 13.42 -20.95 19.99
CA GLY A 323 14.78 -21.47 19.77
C GLY A 323 15.85 -20.72 20.56
N THR A 324 17.12 -21.13 20.43
CA THR A 324 18.26 -20.47 21.10
C THR A 324 18.67 -19.19 20.37
N ALA A 325 19.29 -18.25 21.08
CA ALA A 325 19.66 -16.92 20.57
C ALA A 325 20.63 -16.90 19.38
N ALA A 326 21.24 -18.04 19.01
CA ALA A 326 22.05 -18.18 17.82
C ALA A 326 21.23 -18.39 16.52
N ALA A 327 19.94 -18.73 16.61
CA ALA A 327 19.06 -18.96 15.46
C ALA A 327 18.22 -17.70 15.13
N GLY A 328 18.81 -16.75 14.41
CA GLY A 328 18.13 -15.77 13.52
C GLY A 328 17.02 -14.85 14.07
N SER A 329 16.65 -14.96 15.35
CA SER A 329 15.51 -14.24 15.95
C SER A 329 15.95 -12.97 16.67
N LEU A 330 17.27 -12.74 16.75
CA LEU A 330 17.88 -11.57 17.38
C LEU A 330 17.44 -10.23 16.76
N PRO A 331 17.20 -10.08 15.44
CA PRO A 331 16.71 -8.81 14.89
C PRO A 331 15.29 -8.49 15.34
N LEU A 332 14.42 -9.49 15.47
CA LEU A 332 13.06 -9.29 15.94
C LEU A 332 13.07 -8.94 17.43
N LEU A 333 13.85 -9.66 18.25
CA LEU A 333 13.95 -9.40 19.67
C LEU A 333 14.66 -8.06 19.99
N LEU A 334 15.70 -7.68 19.23
CA LEU A 334 16.39 -6.38 19.35
C LEU A 334 15.53 -5.21 18.88
N LEU A 335 14.71 -5.40 17.83
CA LEU A 335 13.73 -4.40 17.39
C LEU A 335 12.66 -4.15 18.48
N MET A 336 12.33 -5.17 19.28
CA MET A 336 11.39 -5.03 20.41
C MET A 336 12.04 -4.41 21.66
N CYS A 337 13.33 -4.63 21.91
CA CYS A 337 14.06 -3.95 22.99
C CYS A 337 14.15 -2.42 22.78
N ALA A 338 14.08 -1.93 21.55
CA ALA A 338 14.15 -0.50 21.23
C ALA A 338 12.88 0.29 21.56
N LEU A 339 11.76 -0.37 21.91
CA LEU A 339 10.46 0.26 22.16
C LEU A 339 10.01 0.21 23.62
N CYS A 340 10.82 -0.33 24.54
CA CYS A 340 10.53 -0.33 25.98
C CYS A 340 11.53 0.58 26.71
N PRO A 341 11.09 1.54 27.56
CA PRO A 341 12.00 2.40 28.29
C PRO A 341 12.65 1.61 29.43
N VAL A 342 13.75 0.92 29.15
CA VAL A 342 14.56 0.27 30.18
C VAL A 342 15.56 1.28 30.74
N ARG A 343 15.60 1.39 32.08
CA ARG A 343 16.52 2.26 32.84
C ARG A 343 17.98 2.04 32.41
N PRO A 344 18.81 3.11 32.32
CA PRO A 344 20.19 2.99 31.90
C PRO A 344 21.05 2.27 32.93
N ARG A 345 21.88 1.31 32.47
CA ARG A 345 23.06 0.81 33.21
C ARG A 345 24.31 1.59 32.78
N PRO A 346 25.30 1.80 33.67
CA PRO A 346 26.50 2.58 33.36
C PRO A 346 27.47 1.80 32.45
N PRO A 347 28.36 2.51 31.70
CA PRO A 347 29.19 1.91 30.67
C PRO A 347 30.40 1.17 31.25
N GLY A 348 30.55 -0.10 30.88
CA GLY A 348 31.76 -0.89 31.07
C GLY A 348 32.55 -0.98 29.76
N VAL A 349 33.80 -0.55 29.81
CA VAL A 349 34.78 -0.54 28.71
C VAL A 349 35.04 -1.97 28.22
N ILE A 350 34.92 -2.22 26.91
CA ILE A 350 35.45 -3.42 26.26
C ILE A 350 36.65 -3.01 25.40
N HIS A 351 37.83 -3.49 25.80
CA HIS A 351 39.08 -3.34 25.04
C HIS A 351 39.07 -4.22 23.79
N TRP A 352 39.39 -3.64 22.64
CA TRP A 352 39.85 -4.38 21.46
C TRP A 352 41.35 -4.64 21.59
N ALA A 353 41.74 -5.89 21.84
CA ALA A 353 43.12 -6.33 21.68
C ALA A 353 43.33 -6.74 20.23
N GLY A 354 44.26 -6.06 19.56
CA GLY A 354 44.73 -6.43 18.22
C GLY A 354 45.46 -7.76 18.22
N GLY A 355 45.31 -8.51 17.13
CA GLY A 355 46.07 -9.71 16.83
C GLY A 355 46.13 -9.87 15.31
N GLY A 356 47.35 -9.89 14.78
CA GLY A 356 47.67 -9.71 13.37
C GLY A 356 47.21 -10.80 12.41
N VAL A 357 47.41 -10.48 11.13
CA VAL A 357 47.25 -11.34 9.96
C VAL A 357 48.19 -12.55 10.05
N PRO A 358 47.69 -13.73 9.70
CA PRO A 358 48.46 -14.63 8.86
C PRO A 358 47.69 -14.98 7.59
N ASP A 359 48.41 -14.77 6.49
CA ASP A 359 48.14 -15.31 5.16
C ASP A 359 48.14 -16.84 5.21
N THR A 360 46.99 -17.46 4.95
CA THR A 360 46.89 -18.83 4.41
C THR A 360 45.60 -18.94 3.61
N GLY A 361 45.71 -19.17 2.30
CA GLY A 361 44.58 -19.33 1.39
C GLY A 361 43.54 -20.32 1.90
N HIS A 362 42.35 -19.80 2.21
CA HIS A 362 41.13 -20.57 2.43
C HIS A 362 40.01 -19.84 1.69
N THR A 363 39.38 -20.53 0.75
CA THR A 363 38.09 -20.17 0.15
C THR A 363 37.10 -19.84 1.27
N SER A 364 36.74 -18.57 1.43
CA SER A 364 35.74 -18.13 2.41
C SER A 364 34.35 -18.57 1.94
N GLY A 365 33.93 -19.76 2.34
CA GLY A 365 32.51 -20.13 2.31
C GLY A 365 31.78 -19.29 3.36
N ALA A 366 31.21 -18.16 2.95
CA ALA A 366 30.25 -17.44 3.78
C ALA A 366 29.14 -18.41 4.18
N ALA A 367 28.84 -18.51 5.47
CA ALA A 367 27.82 -19.42 5.97
C ALA A 367 26.48 -19.15 5.27
N VAL A 368 25.99 -20.13 4.51
CA VAL A 368 24.70 -20.09 3.84
C VAL A 368 23.62 -20.03 4.91
N ALA A 369 23.07 -18.84 5.16
CA ALA A 369 22.01 -18.64 6.12
C ALA A 369 20.69 -19.11 5.49
N SER A 370 20.10 -20.17 6.04
CA SER A 370 18.77 -20.65 5.65
C SER A 370 17.78 -20.40 6.78
N TYR A 371 16.62 -19.82 6.46
CA TYR A 371 15.56 -19.53 7.43
C TYR A 371 14.18 -19.66 6.81
N ARG A 372 13.16 -19.81 7.66
CA ARG A 372 11.79 -20.09 7.23
C ARG A 372 10.90 -18.86 7.41
N GLN A 373 10.02 -18.65 6.43
CA GLN A 373 8.90 -17.72 6.49
C GLN A 373 7.59 -18.47 6.19
N PRO A 374 6.41 -17.87 6.42
CA PRO A 374 5.14 -18.53 6.10
C PRO A 374 5.08 -19.01 4.64
N GLY A 375 5.07 -20.34 4.48
CA GLY A 375 4.95 -21.02 3.19
C GLY A 375 6.26 -21.23 2.40
N VAL A 376 7.38 -20.64 2.82
CA VAL A 376 8.66 -20.70 2.06
C VAL A 376 9.89 -20.92 2.94
N VAL A 377 10.94 -21.48 2.35
CA VAL A 377 12.30 -21.52 2.88
C VAL A 377 13.15 -20.57 2.05
N LEU A 378 13.97 -19.78 2.73
CA LEU A 378 14.84 -18.78 2.13
C LEU A 378 16.29 -19.15 2.40
N THR A 379 17.10 -19.15 1.36
CA THR A 379 18.52 -19.46 1.43
C THR A 379 19.32 -18.36 0.74
N ASP A 380 20.22 -17.72 1.48
CA ASP A 380 21.09 -16.65 0.96
C ASP A 380 22.28 -17.26 0.20
N HIS A 381 22.53 -16.77 -1.02
CA HIS A 381 23.63 -17.17 -1.89
C HIS A 381 24.50 -15.98 -2.27
N TYR A 382 25.80 -16.25 -2.44
CA TYR A 382 26.79 -15.29 -2.88
C TYR A 382 27.64 -15.88 -4.00
N PHE A 383 27.84 -15.11 -5.06
CA PHE A 383 28.60 -15.52 -6.24
C PHE A 383 29.64 -14.49 -6.60
N THR A 384 30.92 -14.91 -6.64
CA THR A 384 31.98 -14.08 -7.20
C THR A 384 32.00 -14.22 -8.73
N VAL A 385 31.90 -13.09 -9.43
CA VAL A 385 31.90 -12.99 -10.90
C VAL A 385 32.83 -11.86 -11.34
N PRO A 386 33.32 -11.84 -12.59
CA PRO A 386 34.11 -10.73 -13.07
C PRO A 386 33.28 -9.46 -13.26
N LEU A 387 33.88 -8.32 -12.91
CA LEU A 387 33.36 -7.01 -13.25
C LEU A 387 33.23 -6.89 -14.78
N ASP A 388 34.29 -7.27 -15.49
CA ASP A 388 34.33 -7.33 -16.95
C ASP A 388 34.41 -8.79 -17.43
N HIS A 389 33.33 -9.26 -18.06
CA HIS A 389 33.28 -10.64 -18.57
C HIS A 389 34.23 -10.89 -19.74
N ASP A 390 34.71 -9.84 -20.40
CA ASP A 390 35.72 -9.94 -21.46
C ASP A 390 37.14 -10.03 -20.87
N GLU A 391 37.30 -9.73 -19.57
CA GLU A 391 38.53 -9.93 -18.79
C GLU A 391 38.28 -10.77 -17.52
N PRO A 392 38.02 -12.09 -17.64
CA PRO A 392 37.59 -12.94 -16.50
C PRO A 392 38.60 -13.07 -15.35
N ALA A 393 39.87 -12.73 -15.59
CA ALA A 393 40.94 -12.73 -14.59
C ALA A 393 41.14 -11.35 -13.91
N GLY A 394 40.36 -10.35 -14.31
CA GLY A 394 40.43 -8.99 -13.80
C GLY A 394 39.73 -8.79 -12.45
N GLU A 395 39.23 -7.57 -12.23
CA GLU A 395 38.49 -7.24 -11.00
C GLU A 395 37.25 -8.12 -10.85
N GLN A 396 37.04 -8.64 -9.63
CA GLN A 396 35.88 -9.46 -9.28
C GLN A 396 34.87 -8.63 -8.46
N ILE A 397 33.59 -8.90 -8.69
CA ILE A 397 32.47 -8.40 -7.87
C ILE A 397 31.72 -9.56 -7.23
N GLU A 398 31.00 -9.26 -6.15
CA GLU A 398 30.16 -10.22 -5.45
C GLU A 398 28.69 -9.95 -5.77
N LEU A 399 27.98 -10.99 -6.21
CA LEU A 399 26.55 -10.96 -6.44
C LEU A 399 25.83 -11.72 -5.34
N TYR A 400 24.80 -11.08 -4.80
CA TYR A 400 23.88 -11.68 -3.87
C TYR A 400 22.63 -12.19 -4.59
N ALA A 401 22.17 -13.36 -4.19
CA ALA A 401 20.84 -13.83 -4.56
C ALA A 401 20.16 -14.52 -3.37
N ARG A 402 18.83 -14.51 -3.38
CA ARG A 402 18.04 -15.28 -2.43
C ARG A 402 17.29 -16.38 -3.15
N GLU A 403 17.61 -17.62 -2.83
CA GLU A 403 16.79 -18.75 -3.21
C GLU A 403 15.53 -18.78 -2.32
N VAL A 404 14.40 -19.03 -2.96
CA VAL A 404 13.10 -19.24 -2.34
C VAL A 404 12.53 -20.57 -2.82
N THR A 405 12.25 -21.46 -1.87
CA THR A 405 11.59 -22.74 -2.13
C THR A 405 10.30 -22.85 -1.34
N GLY A 406 9.36 -23.66 -1.85
CA GLY A 406 8.18 -24.04 -1.09
C GLY A 406 8.53 -24.91 0.13
N THR A 407 7.61 -25.04 1.07
CA THR A 407 7.80 -25.88 2.28
C THR A 407 7.43 -27.36 2.10
N GLY A 408 6.97 -27.75 0.90
CA GLY A 408 6.58 -29.13 0.58
C GLY A 408 7.77 -30.08 0.37
N ARG A 409 7.54 -31.39 0.52
CA ARG A 409 8.55 -32.41 0.17
C ARG A 409 8.89 -32.32 -1.32
N GLY A 410 10.17 -32.44 -1.66
CA GLY A 410 10.67 -32.36 -3.03
C GLY A 410 10.80 -30.93 -3.58
N ALA A 411 10.48 -29.89 -2.80
CA ALA A 411 10.61 -28.50 -3.25
C ALA A 411 12.07 -28.12 -3.60
N GLU A 412 13.05 -28.78 -2.97
CA GLU A 412 14.49 -28.59 -3.25
C GLU A 412 14.96 -29.29 -4.54
N GLU A 413 14.12 -30.14 -5.14
CA GLU A 413 14.39 -30.86 -6.39
C GLU A 413 13.73 -30.20 -7.61
N LEU A 414 12.88 -29.17 -7.39
CA LEU A 414 12.21 -28.45 -8.47
C LEU A 414 13.22 -27.70 -9.38
N PRO A 415 12.90 -27.51 -10.67
CA PRO A 415 13.76 -26.77 -11.58
C PRO A 415 13.94 -25.31 -11.15
N TRP A 416 15.03 -24.69 -11.60
CA TRP A 416 15.33 -23.30 -11.24
C TRP A 416 14.53 -22.31 -12.09
N LEU A 417 14.11 -21.23 -11.44
CA LEU A 417 13.63 -20.01 -12.08
C LEU A 417 14.45 -18.83 -11.55
N VAL A 418 15.14 -18.11 -12.41
CA VAL A 418 15.76 -16.84 -12.04
C VAL A 418 14.79 -15.69 -12.31
N TYR A 419 14.63 -14.81 -11.33
CA TYR A 419 13.81 -13.62 -11.45
C TYR A 419 14.69 -12.38 -11.63
N LEU A 420 14.39 -11.60 -12.67
CA LEU A 420 15.05 -10.35 -13.00
C LEU A 420 14.09 -9.19 -12.78
N GLU A 421 14.43 -8.32 -11.83
CA GLU A 421 13.65 -7.15 -11.46
C GLU A 421 13.68 -6.07 -12.56
N GLY A 422 12.59 -5.30 -12.63
CA GLY A 422 12.47 -4.14 -13.48
C GLY A 422 13.01 -2.85 -12.87
N GLY A 423 13.08 -1.81 -13.70
CA GLY A 423 13.77 -0.56 -13.39
C GLY A 423 15.29 -0.79 -13.33
N PRO A 424 16.08 -0.29 -14.31
CA PRO A 424 17.52 -0.48 -14.28
C PRO A 424 18.10 -0.07 -12.93
N GLY A 425 19.06 -0.84 -12.41
CA GLY A 425 19.65 -0.52 -11.11
C GLY A 425 18.78 -0.79 -9.88
N SER A 426 17.73 -1.61 -10.00
CA SER A 426 16.91 -2.06 -8.87
C SER A 426 17.28 -3.47 -8.40
N ALA A 427 17.31 -3.66 -7.08
CA ALA A 427 17.48 -4.98 -6.48
C ALA A 427 16.17 -5.77 -6.51
N ALA A 428 16.25 -7.11 -6.55
CA ALA A 428 15.05 -7.93 -6.53
C ALA A 428 14.20 -7.66 -5.28
N ARG A 429 12.89 -7.45 -5.47
CA ARG A 429 12.00 -7.20 -4.34
C ARG A 429 12.03 -8.36 -3.35
N ARG A 430 12.02 -8.04 -2.05
CA ARG A 430 11.86 -9.03 -0.98
C ARG A 430 10.38 -9.17 -0.61
N PHE A 431 9.92 -10.41 -0.55
CA PHE A 431 8.56 -10.77 -0.15
C PHE A 431 8.54 -11.27 1.29
N THR A 432 7.39 -11.14 1.94
CA THR A 432 7.16 -11.73 3.26
C THR A 432 6.32 -12.99 3.10
N GLY A 433 6.98 -14.15 3.08
CA GLY A 433 6.34 -15.44 2.81
C GLY A 433 5.93 -15.62 1.34
N ALA A 434 5.01 -16.56 1.10
CA ALA A 434 4.45 -16.81 -0.23
C ALA A 434 3.38 -15.74 -0.59
N GLN A 435 3.79 -14.67 -1.27
CA GLN A 435 2.92 -13.56 -1.71
C GLN A 435 2.96 -13.37 -3.23
N ALA A 436 1.92 -12.72 -3.78
CA ALA A 436 1.82 -12.34 -5.20
C ALA A 436 2.23 -13.48 -6.17
N TRP A 437 2.98 -13.17 -7.23
CA TRP A 437 3.47 -14.13 -8.20
C TRP A 437 4.42 -15.18 -7.59
N LEU A 438 5.16 -14.82 -6.52
CA LEU A 438 6.09 -15.74 -5.87
C LEU A 438 5.35 -16.95 -5.28
N ALA A 439 4.16 -16.75 -4.73
CA ALA A 439 3.30 -17.82 -4.21
C ALA A 439 2.94 -18.88 -5.27
N ARG A 440 2.95 -18.48 -6.55
CA ARG A 440 2.73 -19.38 -7.69
C ARG A 440 4.04 -19.99 -8.18
N ALA A 441 5.10 -19.19 -8.30
CA ALA A 441 6.39 -19.62 -8.82
C ALA A 441 6.96 -20.80 -8.01
N VAL A 442 6.91 -20.72 -6.68
CA VAL A 442 7.47 -21.74 -5.76
C VAL A 442 6.73 -23.08 -5.76
N ARG A 443 5.63 -23.21 -6.51
CA ARG A 443 4.94 -24.49 -6.71
C ARG A 443 5.62 -25.36 -7.76
N ASP A 444 6.24 -24.72 -8.75
CA ASP A 444 6.84 -25.40 -9.91
C ASP A 444 8.36 -25.22 -9.96
N HIS A 445 8.90 -24.25 -9.20
CA HIS A 445 10.30 -23.87 -9.29
C HIS A 445 10.94 -23.61 -7.93
N ARG A 446 12.27 -23.72 -7.89
CA ARG A 446 13.15 -23.03 -6.93
C ARG A 446 13.45 -21.66 -7.50
N VAL A 447 13.02 -20.61 -6.82
CA VAL A 447 13.12 -19.24 -7.35
C VAL A 447 14.39 -18.58 -6.85
N LEU A 448 15.23 -18.09 -7.75
CA LEU A 448 16.40 -17.29 -7.44
C LEU A 448 16.06 -15.81 -7.65
N LEU A 449 15.89 -15.08 -6.54
CA LEU A 449 15.76 -13.62 -6.53
C LEU A 449 17.17 -13.01 -6.60
N LEU A 450 17.59 -12.61 -7.80
CA LEU A 450 18.92 -12.07 -8.04
C LEU A 450 18.93 -10.56 -7.80
N ASP A 451 19.80 -10.07 -6.90
CA ASP A 451 20.18 -8.67 -6.93
C ASP A 451 21.13 -8.50 -8.11
N GLN A 452 20.68 -7.83 -9.17
CA GLN A 452 21.50 -7.56 -10.35
C GLN A 452 22.77 -6.79 -9.93
N ARG A 453 23.86 -6.95 -10.67
CA ARG A 453 25.15 -6.28 -10.36
C ARG A 453 24.95 -4.79 -10.04
N GLY A 454 25.60 -4.33 -8.97
CA GLY A 454 25.52 -2.93 -8.52
C GLY A 454 24.28 -2.58 -7.70
N THR A 455 23.39 -3.54 -7.44
CA THR A 455 22.13 -3.30 -6.70
C THR A 455 22.08 -4.08 -5.40
N GLY A 456 21.31 -3.59 -4.42
CA GLY A 456 21.02 -4.33 -3.19
C GLY A 456 22.29 -4.76 -2.46
N ARG A 457 22.49 -6.07 -2.32
CA ARG A 457 23.69 -6.67 -1.69
C ARG A 457 24.76 -7.08 -2.69
N SER A 458 24.55 -6.88 -3.99
CA SER A 458 25.47 -7.24 -5.08
C SER A 458 26.44 -6.11 -5.39
N THR A 459 27.56 -6.02 -4.64
CA THR A 459 28.57 -4.95 -4.76
C THR A 459 27.94 -3.59 -5.09
N PRO A 460 27.10 -3.04 -4.18
CA PRO A 460 26.22 -1.93 -4.51
C PRO A 460 26.97 -0.68 -5.00
N VAL A 461 26.48 -0.11 -6.11
CA VAL A 461 27.00 1.13 -6.69
C VAL A 461 26.06 2.28 -6.35
N ASN A 462 26.56 3.24 -5.58
CA ASN A 462 25.81 4.40 -5.14
C ASN A 462 26.76 5.58 -4.92
N ARG A 463 26.22 6.73 -4.47
CA ARG A 463 27.02 7.93 -4.20
C ARG A 463 28.13 7.73 -3.15
N GLN A 464 28.06 6.68 -2.33
CA GLN A 464 29.08 6.36 -1.33
C GLN A 464 30.20 5.48 -1.90
N THR A 465 29.87 4.54 -2.79
CA THR A 465 30.83 3.55 -3.31
C THR A 465 31.44 3.95 -4.66
N LEU A 466 30.69 4.65 -5.51
CA LEU A 466 31.15 5.05 -6.83
C LEU A 466 32.36 6.02 -6.80
N PRO A 467 32.48 6.97 -5.84
CA PRO A 467 33.69 7.79 -5.72
C PRO A 467 34.99 6.99 -5.49
N LEU A 468 34.91 5.74 -5.02
CA LEU A 468 36.08 4.87 -4.89
C LEU A 468 36.69 4.47 -6.24
N ARG A 469 35.97 4.70 -7.35
CA ARG A 469 36.42 4.39 -8.72
C ARG A 469 37.28 5.48 -9.34
N GLY A 470 37.49 6.61 -8.67
CA GLY A 470 38.23 7.76 -9.20
C GLY A 470 37.30 8.86 -9.71
N GLY A 471 37.73 9.56 -10.75
CA GLY A 471 37.00 10.69 -11.32
C GLY A 471 35.75 10.27 -12.11
N PRO A 472 34.96 11.25 -12.59
CA PRO A 472 33.73 10.97 -13.35
C PRO A 472 33.93 10.10 -14.59
N ALA A 473 35.09 10.20 -15.27
CA ALA A 473 35.41 9.39 -16.44
C ALA A 473 35.62 7.91 -16.10
N GLU A 474 36.37 7.62 -15.02
CA GLU A 474 36.56 6.26 -14.52
C GLU A 474 35.25 5.67 -13.99
N GLN A 475 34.43 6.49 -13.33
CA GLN A 475 33.08 6.09 -12.89
C GLN A 475 32.17 5.74 -14.07
N ALA A 476 32.15 6.56 -15.13
CA ALA A 476 31.35 6.31 -16.32
C ALA A 476 31.83 5.05 -17.07
N ALA A 477 33.14 4.85 -17.18
CA ALA A 477 33.72 3.63 -17.74
C ALA A 477 33.29 2.39 -16.94
N HIS A 478 33.38 2.46 -15.60
CA HIS A 478 32.94 1.39 -14.70
C HIS A 478 31.46 1.05 -14.92
N LEU A 479 30.59 2.05 -14.98
CA LEU A 479 29.14 1.87 -15.12
C LEU A 479 28.71 1.26 -16.46
N THR A 480 29.54 1.29 -17.49
CA THR A 480 29.25 0.58 -18.75
C THR A 480 29.10 -0.93 -18.58
N ARG A 481 29.65 -1.47 -17.49
CA ARG A 481 29.59 -2.89 -17.14
C ARG A 481 28.33 -3.27 -16.36
N PHE A 482 27.31 -2.42 -16.26
CA PHE A 482 26.12 -2.64 -15.42
C PHE A 482 24.79 -2.76 -16.20
N ARG A 483 24.88 -2.99 -17.52
CA ARG A 483 23.72 -3.20 -18.41
C ARG A 483 23.28 -4.65 -18.51
N ALA A 484 22.18 -4.86 -19.24
CA ALA A 484 21.60 -6.16 -19.56
C ALA A 484 22.64 -7.19 -20.06
N ASP A 485 23.61 -6.77 -20.88
CA ASP A 485 24.63 -7.66 -21.43
C ASP A 485 25.58 -8.23 -20.36
N ALA A 486 25.89 -7.45 -19.33
CA ALA A 486 26.70 -7.93 -18.23
C ALA A 486 25.87 -8.73 -17.20
N ILE A 487 24.62 -8.31 -16.94
CA ILE A 487 23.66 -9.02 -16.08
C ILE A 487 23.36 -10.43 -16.62
N VAL A 488 23.21 -10.60 -17.93
CA VAL A 488 22.97 -11.92 -18.54
C VAL A 488 24.22 -12.81 -18.46
N ARG A 489 25.42 -12.24 -18.60
CA ARG A 489 26.67 -13.01 -18.42
C ARG A 489 26.87 -13.43 -16.96
N ASP A 490 26.38 -12.64 -15.99
CA ASP A 490 26.29 -13.07 -14.60
C ASP A 490 25.35 -14.25 -14.43
N CYS A 491 24.17 -14.16 -15.03
CA CYS A 491 23.17 -15.22 -15.03
C CYS A 491 23.76 -16.54 -15.56
N GLU A 492 24.49 -16.53 -16.67
CA GLU A 492 25.16 -17.73 -17.20
C GLU A 492 26.26 -18.29 -16.29
N THR A 493 26.97 -17.41 -15.57
CA THR A 493 27.98 -17.84 -14.58
C THR A 493 27.31 -18.51 -13.38
N ILE A 494 26.24 -17.91 -12.85
CA ILE A 494 25.46 -18.42 -11.73
C ILE A 494 24.76 -19.74 -12.11
N ARG A 495 24.09 -19.77 -13.27
CA ARG A 495 23.37 -20.94 -13.77
C ARG A 495 24.28 -22.15 -13.84
N ARG A 496 25.45 -22.04 -14.46
CA ARG A 496 26.41 -23.16 -14.56
C ARG A 496 26.83 -23.70 -13.20
N ARG A 497 27.01 -22.83 -12.20
CA ARG A 497 27.36 -23.22 -10.83
C ARG A 497 26.21 -23.88 -10.07
N LEU A 498 24.98 -23.36 -10.19
CA LEU A 498 23.81 -23.85 -9.45
C LEU A 498 23.17 -25.10 -10.06
N THR A 499 23.23 -25.24 -11.38
CA THR A 499 22.47 -26.25 -12.12
C THR A 499 23.35 -27.34 -12.72
N GLY A 500 24.68 -27.23 -12.59
CA GLY A 500 25.63 -28.08 -13.33
C GLY A 500 25.60 -27.87 -14.85
N GLY A 501 25.06 -26.73 -15.31
CA GLY A 501 24.94 -26.40 -16.73
C GLY A 501 23.58 -26.72 -17.36
N ALA A 502 22.62 -27.24 -16.60
CA ALA A 502 21.26 -27.41 -17.07
C ALA A 502 20.58 -26.03 -17.35
N PRO A 503 19.67 -25.96 -18.33
CA PRO A 503 18.92 -24.74 -18.60
C PRO A 503 17.95 -24.42 -17.45
N TRP A 504 17.59 -23.15 -17.31
CA TRP A 504 16.64 -22.68 -16.29
C TRP A 504 15.55 -21.76 -16.87
N THR A 505 14.48 -21.54 -16.10
CA THR A 505 13.43 -20.60 -16.47
C THR A 505 13.83 -19.17 -16.09
N VAL A 506 13.51 -18.19 -16.93
CA VAL A 506 13.67 -16.76 -16.61
C VAL A 506 12.29 -16.12 -16.48
N LEU A 507 12.09 -15.35 -15.41
CA LEU A 507 10.97 -14.42 -15.27
C LEU A 507 11.51 -12.99 -15.21
N GLY A 508 11.21 -12.18 -16.23
CA GLY A 508 11.64 -10.79 -16.33
C GLY A 508 10.46 -9.82 -16.20
N GLN A 509 10.56 -8.86 -15.28
CA GLN A 509 9.60 -7.75 -15.18
C GLN A 509 10.23 -6.47 -15.73
N SER A 510 9.55 -5.74 -16.63
CA SER A 510 10.05 -4.47 -17.19
C SER A 510 11.47 -4.56 -17.73
N PHE A 511 12.44 -3.80 -17.23
CA PHE A 511 13.86 -3.92 -17.58
C PHE A 511 14.41 -5.37 -17.42
N GLY A 512 13.90 -6.15 -16.47
CA GLY A 512 14.21 -7.58 -16.39
C GLY A 512 13.73 -8.37 -17.61
N GLY A 513 12.67 -7.94 -18.28
CA GLY A 513 12.23 -8.44 -19.58
C GLY A 513 13.16 -8.02 -20.74
N PHE A 514 13.80 -6.84 -20.64
CA PHE A 514 14.84 -6.41 -21.58
C PHE A 514 16.06 -7.31 -21.43
N CYS A 515 16.46 -7.60 -20.19
CA CYS A 515 17.50 -8.59 -19.88
C CYS A 515 17.13 -9.98 -20.41
N ALA A 516 15.88 -10.43 -20.24
CA ALA A 516 15.42 -11.71 -20.78
C ALA A 516 15.47 -11.77 -22.32
N THR A 517 15.14 -10.67 -23.00
CA THR A 517 15.23 -10.56 -24.47
C THR A 517 16.69 -10.55 -24.95
N HIS A 518 17.58 -9.89 -24.21
CA HIS A 518 19.03 -9.98 -24.44
C HIS A 518 19.52 -11.42 -24.24
N TYR A 519 19.03 -12.13 -23.22
CA TYR A 519 19.39 -13.52 -22.95
C TYR A 519 19.05 -14.45 -24.11
N LEU A 520 17.85 -14.29 -24.70
CA LEU A 520 17.47 -15.01 -25.92
C LEU A 520 18.38 -14.68 -27.12
N SER A 521 18.96 -13.48 -27.15
CA SER A 521 19.90 -13.06 -28.19
C SER A 521 21.30 -13.67 -28.01
N THR A 522 21.77 -13.85 -26.78
CA THR A 522 23.19 -14.18 -26.51
C THR A 522 23.44 -15.58 -25.96
N ALA A 523 22.53 -16.15 -25.17
CA ALA A 523 22.67 -17.49 -24.60
C ALA A 523 21.32 -18.25 -24.42
N PRO A 524 20.50 -18.40 -25.49
CA PRO A 524 19.25 -19.15 -25.45
C PRO A 524 19.44 -20.63 -25.04
N GLU A 525 20.61 -21.20 -25.25
CA GLU A 525 20.93 -22.58 -24.85
C GLU A 525 20.89 -22.79 -23.32
N GLY A 526 21.02 -21.70 -22.55
CA GLY A 526 20.89 -21.71 -21.09
C GLY A 526 19.44 -21.63 -20.59
N LEU A 527 18.45 -21.56 -21.48
CA LEU A 527 17.07 -21.22 -21.13
C LEU A 527 16.13 -22.38 -21.45
N SER A 528 15.30 -22.76 -20.47
CA SER A 528 14.22 -23.73 -20.67
C SER A 528 12.90 -23.06 -21.02
N THR A 529 12.64 -21.87 -20.47
CA THR A 529 11.43 -21.08 -20.70
C THR A 529 11.71 -19.63 -20.34
N VAL A 530 11.11 -18.68 -21.07
CA VAL A 530 11.19 -17.25 -20.77
C VAL A 530 9.79 -16.66 -20.58
N LEU A 531 9.57 -16.02 -19.44
CA LEU A 531 8.33 -15.37 -19.06
C LEU A 531 8.60 -13.86 -18.88
N ILE A 532 7.85 -13.01 -19.58
CA ILE A 532 8.06 -11.56 -19.58
C ILE A 532 6.78 -10.84 -19.14
N THR A 533 6.90 -9.85 -18.26
CA THR A 533 5.75 -9.02 -17.81
C THR A 533 6.07 -7.54 -17.96
N GLY A 534 5.34 -6.84 -18.83
CA GLY A 534 5.49 -5.38 -19.03
C GLY A 534 6.89 -4.97 -19.49
N GLY A 535 7.58 -5.79 -20.27
CA GLY A 535 9.04 -5.64 -20.48
C GLY A 535 9.58 -6.19 -21.80
N LEU A 536 8.81 -6.12 -22.90
CA LEU A 536 9.35 -6.41 -24.23
C LEU A 536 9.97 -5.13 -24.81
N PRO A 537 11.29 -5.07 -25.03
CA PRO A 537 11.95 -3.87 -25.54
C PRO A 537 11.65 -3.67 -27.02
N SER A 538 11.85 -2.46 -27.53
CA SER A 538 12.13 -2.28 -28.96
C SER A 538 13.53 -2.80 -29.27
N LEU A 539 13.70 -3.47 -30.41
CA LEU A 539 14.98 -4.08 -30.80
C LEU A 539 15.95 -3.07 -31.43
N ASP A 540 15.42 -2.00 -32.03
CA ASP A 540 16.17 -1.08 -32.91
C ASP A 540 15.86 0.40 -32.67
N ALA A 541 14.86 0.73 -31.84
CA ALA A 541 14.53 2.13 -31.53
C ALA A 541 15.65 2.84 -30.77
N HIS A 542 15.88 4.10 -31.10
CA HIS A 542 16.70 4.99 -30.28
C HIS A 542 15.87 5.52 -29.08
N ALA A 543 16.53 5.98 -28.02
CA ALA A 543 15.86 6.57 -26.86
C ALA A 543 14.90 7.71 -27.26
N ASP A 544 15.25 8.50 -28.27
CA ASP A 544 14.37 9.55 -28.82
C ASP A 544 13.02 9.00 -29.31
N ASP A 545 13.02 7.84 -29.97
CA ASP A 545 11.82 7.23 -30.52
C ASP A 545 10.94 6.68 -29.39
N VAL A 546 11.57 6.10 -28.36
CA VAL A 546 10.89 5.63 -27.15
C VAL A 546 10.17 6.78 -26.45
N TYR A 547 10.85 7.91 -26.22
CA TYR A 547 10.23 9.06 -25.53
C TYR A 547 9.18 9.76 -26.40
N ARG A 548 9.39 9.84 -27.72
CA ARG A 548 8.39 10.44 -28.63
C ARG A 548 7.11 9.63 -28.67
N ALA A 549 7.19 8.31 -28.53
CA ALA A 549 6.03 7.45 -28.33
C ALA A 549 5.41 7.61 -26.93
N ALA A 550 6.23 7.84 -25.90
CA ALA A 550 5.78 7.92 -24.51
C ALA A 550 4.97 9.18 -24.19
N TYR A 551 5.39 10.38 -24.60
CA TYR A 551 4.73 11.63 -24.21
C TYR A 551 3.23 11.69 -24.52
N PRO A 552 2.74 11.28 -25.71
CA PRO A 552 1.31 11.21 -25.98
C PRO A 552 0.54 10.27 -25.04
N ARG A 553 1.16 9.15 -24.60
CA ARG A 553 0.54 8.24 -23.63
C ARG A 553 0.50 8.85 -22.24
N VAL A 554 1.61 9.43 -21.79
CA VAL A 554 1.68 10.14 -20.51
C VAL A 554 0.59 11.22 -20.45
N ARG A 555 0.43 12.02 -21.51
CA ARG A 555 -0.64 13.01 -21.61
C ARG A 555 -2.02 12.38 -21.44
N ARG A 556 -2.33 11.29 -22.16
CA ARG A 556 -3.61 10.58 -22.00
C ARG A 556 -3.84 10.06 -20.57
N LYS A 557 -2.82 9.55 -19.89
CA LYS A 557 -2.91 9.11 -18.50
C LYS A 557 -3.20 10.27 -17.55
N VAL A 558 -2.56 11.43 -17.77
CA VAL A 558 -2.82 12.65 -16.99
C VAL A 558 -4.24 13.17 -17.23
N GLU A 559 -4.67 13.23 -18.49
CA GLU A 559 -6.05 13.60 -18.86
C GLU A 559 -7.08 12.67 -18.20
N ALA A 560 -6.83 11.36 -18.20
CA ALA A 560 -7.68 10.38 -17.53
C ALA A 560 -7.70 10.57 -16.01
N HIS A 561 -6.56 10.91 -15.39
CA HIS A 561 -6.48 11.25 -13.97
C HIS A 561 -7.35 12.47 -13.64
N TYR A 562 -7.22 13.57 -14.41
CA TYR A 562 -8.03 14.77 -14.19
C TYR A 562 -9.51 14.59 -14.55
N ALA A 563 -9.84 13.77 -15.54
CA ALA A 563 -11.24 13.42 -15.82
C ALA A 563 -11.87 12.68 -14.62
N ARG A 564 -11.10 11.83 -13.94
CA ARG A 564 -11.54 11.13 -12.72
C ARG A 564 -11.56 12.03 -11.48
N TYR A 565 -10.61 12.95 -11.37
CA TYR A 565 -10.48 13.90 -10.26
C TYR A 565 -10.36 15.35 -10.77
N PRO A 566 -11.47 15.98 -11.19
CA PRO A 566 -11.43 17.32 -11.78
C PRO A 566 -10.85 18.39 -10.86
N GLN A 567 -11.01 18.23 -9.54
CA GLN A 567 -10.45 19.12 -8.51
C GLN A 567 -8.91 19.11 -8.47
N ASP A 568 -8.28 18.04 -8.97
CA ASP A 568 -6.82 17.91 -8.93
C ASP A 568 -6.14 18.81 -9.96
N VAL A 569 -6.84 19.27 -11.00
CA VAL A 569 -6.34 20.30 -11.94
C VAL A 569 -5.93 21.55 -11.16
N GLU A 570 -6.83 22.05 -10.32
CA GLU A 570 -6.60 23.27 -9.54
C GLU A 570 -5.59 23.03 -8.41
N ARG A 571 -5.61 21.86 -7.77
CA ARG A 571 -4.66 21.51 -6.72
C ARG A 571 -3.23 21.44 -7.27
N ALA A 572 -3.02 20.72 -8.38
CA ALA A 572 -1.73 20.61 -9.05
C ALA A 572 -1.22 21.99 -9.52
N ARG A 573 -2.11 22.80 -10.12
CA ARG A 573 -1.79 24.17 -10.53
C ARG A 573 -1.35 25.04 -9.35
N ARG A 574 -2.07 24.98 -8.22
CA ARG A 574 -1.72 25.74 -7.02
C ARG A 574 -0.37 25.32 -6.43
N ILE A 575 -0.07 24.02 -6.42
CA ILE A 575 1.23 23.51 -5.94
C ILE A 575 2.35 23.98 -6.85
N VAL A 576 2.20 23.83 -8.18
CA VAL A 576 3.26 24.21 -9.12
C VAL A 576 3.50 25.72 -9.13
N THR A 577 2.46 26.55 -9.01
CA THR A 577 2.60 28.01 -8.84
C THR A 577 3.36 28.35 -7.56
N HIS A 578 3.04 27.69 -6.44
CA HIS A 578 3.78 27.90 -5.19
C HIS A 578 5.26 27.53 -5.34
N LEU A 579 5.56 26.40 -6.00
CA LEU A 579 6.94 25.94 -6.21
C LEU A 579 7.72 26.82 -7.20
N ALA A 580 7.06 27.46 -8.16
CA ALA A 580 7.70 28.39 -9.10
C ALA A 580 8.19 29.66 -8.38
N GLU A 581 7.43 30.16 -7.41
CA GLU A 581 7.82 31.32 -6.60
C GLU A 581 8.79 30.95 -5.47
N ARG A 582 8.53 29.81 -4.82
CA ARG A 582 9.21 29.37 -3.59
C ARG A 582 9.46 27.86 -3.63
N PRO A 583 10.57 27.42 -4.25
CA PRO A 583 10.97 26.02 -4.23
C PRO A 583 11.09 25.50 -2.79
N ALA A 584 10.58 24.29 -2.55
CA ALA A 584 10.62 23.67 -1.23
C ALA A 584 11.83 22.72 -1.11
N THR A 585 12.19 22.36 0.12
CA THR A 585 13.21 21.33 0.38
C THR A 585 12.56 20.13 1.03
N LEU A 586 12.61 18.98 0.37
CA LEU A 586 12.17 17.72 0.94
C LEU A 586 13.11 17.28 2.07
N PRO A 587 12.62 16.51 3.03
CA PRO A 587 13.45 15.84 4.02
C PRO A 587 14.62 15.09 3.35
N GLY A 588 15.85 15.38 3.77
CA GLY A 588 17.06 14.85 3.12
C GLY A 588 17.70 15.77 2.06
N GLY A 589 17.15 16.96 1.83
CA GLY A 589 17.81 18.04 1.07
C GLY A 589 17.49 18.09 -0.43
N HIS A 590 16.53 17.28 -0.90
CA HIS A 590 16.08 17.31 -2.30
C HIS A 590 15.23 18.55 -2.55
N THR A 591 15.66 19.39 -3.48
CA THR A 591 14.93 20.59 -3.86
C THR A 591 13.72 20.21 -4.71
N LEU A 592 12.52 20.48 -4.22
CA LEU A 592 11.27 20.30 -4.94
C LEU A 592 11.01 21.54 -5.81
N THR A 593 11.20 21.40 -7.13
CA THR A 593 10.88 22.39 -8.15
C THR A 593 9.60 21.99 -8.91
N PRO A 594 9.03 22.87 -9.76
CA PRO A 594 7.95 22.50 -10.67
C PRO A 594 8.19 21.21 -11.47
N GLU A 595 9.38 21.03 -12.05
CA GLU A 595 9.76 19.88 -12.86
C GLU A 595 9.89 18.60 -12.02
N VAL A 596 10.48 18.72 -10.82
CA VAL A 596 10.56 17.59 -9.88
C VAL A 596 9.15 17.18 -9.46
N PHE A 597 8.24 18.14 -9.21
CA PHE A 597 6.85 17.85 -8.90
C PHE A 597 6.10 17.16 -10.05
N GLN A 598 6.36 17.55 -11.31
CA GLN A 598 5.80 16.85 -12.48
C GLN A 598 6.16 15.35 -12.49
N SER A 599 7.28 14.95 -11.90
CA SER A 599 7.74 13.55 -11.88
C SER A 599 6.89 12.63 -11.01
N LEU A 600 5.96 13.16 -10.22
CA LEU A 600 4.94 12.35 -9.55
C LEU A 600 4.03 11.60 -10.53
N GLY A 601 3.97 12.02 -11.80
CA GLY A 601 3.22 11.31 -12.83
C GLY A 601 3.73 9.91 -13.11
N ILE A 602 4.94 9.54 -12.65
CA ILE A 602 5.39 8.15 -12.66
C ILE A 602 4.36 7.22 -11.99
N LEU A 603 3.63 7.69 -10.97
CA LEU A 603 2.60 6.87 -10.30
C LEU A 603 1.53 6.37 -11.28
N LEU A 604 1.19 7.14 -12.32
CA LEU A 604 0.09 6.87 -13.24
C LEU A 604 0.27 5.62 -14.12
N GLY A 605 1.45 4.99 -14.10
CA GLY A 605 1.69 3.71 -14.78
C GLY A 605 1.37 2.46 -13.93
N GLY A 606 0.90 2.63 -12.69
CA GLY A 606 0.42 1.55 -11.83
C GLY A 606 -1.10 1.56 -11.66
N GLY A 607 -1.69 0.39 -11.37
CA GLY A 607 -3.16 0.22 -11.31
C GLY A 607 -3.89 1.12 -10.30
N ASP A 608 -3.24 1.47 -9.19
CA ASP A 608 -3.79 2.38 -8.17
C ASP A 608 -3.16 3.78 -8.20
N GLY A 609 -2.30 4.04 -9.19
CA GLY A 609 -1.48 5.26 -9.30
C GLY A 609 -2.26 6.56 -9.31
N THR A 610 -3.40 6.58 -10.02
CA THR A 610 -4.30 7.74 -10.05
C THR A 610 -4.86 8.08 -8.66
N HIS A 611 -5.11 7.07 -7.83
CA HIS A 611 -5.65 7.27 -6.48
C HIS A 611 -4.54 7.73 -5.54
N GLN A 612 -3.33 7.17 -5.66
CA GLN A 612 -2.17 7.62 -4.90
C GLN A 612 -1.84 9.09 -5.18
N LEU A 613 -1.81 9.49 -6.46
CA LEU A 613 -1.56 10.88 -6.83
C LEU A 613 -2.62 11.81 -6.26
N HIS A 614 -3.91 11.45 -6.39
CA HIS A 614 -5.01 12.22 -5.81
C HIS A 614 -4.81 12.49 -4.31
N TYR A 615 -4.53 11.45 -3.53
CA TYR A 615 -4.33 11.57 -2.07
C TYR A 615 -3.11 12.42 -1.68
N LEU A 616 -2.06 12.43 -2.50
CA LEU A 616 -0.92 13.32 -2.32
C LEU A 616 -1.35 14.78 -2.51
N LEU A 617 -2.16 15.08 -3.53
CA LEU A 617 -2.56 16.45 -3.86
C LEU A 617 -3.55 17.05 -2.84
N GLU A 618 -4.39 16.25 -2.19
CA GLU A 618 -5.45 16.75 -1.29
C GLU A 618 -4.92 17.50 -0.06
N ASN A 619 -3.78 17.07 0.48
CA ASN A 619 -3.23 17.54 1.75
C ASN A 619 -1.98 18.41 1.56
N ALA A 620 -1.79 18.96 0.36
CA ALA A 620 -0.56 19.65 -0.01
C ALA A 620 -0.26 20.88 0.84
N PHE A 621 -1.27 21.58 1.35
CA PHE A 621 -1.10 22.85 2.05
C PHE A 621 -1.70 22.89 3.45
N VAL A 622 -1.08 23.68 4.33
CA VAL A 622 -1.59 24.06 5.65
C VAL A 622 -1.64 25.59 5.79
N PRO A 623 -2.52 26.14 6.64
CA PRO A 623 -2.46 27.56 7.02
C PRO A 623 -1.16 27.88 7.76
N ALA A 624 -0.56 29.02 7.43
CA ALA A 624 0.67 29.53 8.02
C ALA A 624 0.62 31.06 8.18
N ALA A 625 1.56 31.63 8.93
CA ALA A 625 1.58 33.07 9.23
C ALA A 625 1.66 33.96 7.96
N ALA A 626 2.30 33.47 6.90
CA ALA A 626 2.41 34.15 5.61
C ALA A 626 1.39 33.66 4.55
N GLY A 627 0.29 33.01 4.98
CA GLY A 627 -0.76 32.50 4.10
C GLY A 627 -0.86 30.98 4.11
N HIS A 628 -0.53 30.33 3.00
CA HIS A 628 -0.48 28.87 2.91
C HIS A 628 0.94 28.41 2.60
N GLU A 629 1.35 27.32 3.23
CA GLU A 629 2.65 26.67 3.03
C GLU A 629 2.45 25.19 2.72
N LEU A 630 3.40 24.59 2.00
CA LEU A 630 3.36 23.16 1.75
C LEU A 630 3.50 22.40 3.08
N SER A 631 2.65 21.40 3.30
CA SER A 631 2.59 20.67 4.57
C SER A 631 3.74 19.68 4.70
N ASP A 632 4.26 19.48 5.91
CA ASP A 632 5.29 18.46 6.17
C ASP A 632 4.79 17.05 5.78
N ALA A 633 3.50 16.78 5.99
CA ALA A 633 2.87 15.52 5.60
C ALA A 633 2.95 15.30 4.08
N PHE A 634 2.71 16.34 3.28
CA PHE A 634 2.88 16.29 1.84
C PHE A 634 4.35 16.08 1.44
N LEU A 635 5.27 16.86 2.02
CA LEU A 635 6.70 16.76 1.71
C LEU A 635 7.28 15.38 2.05
N GLU A 636 6.91 14.79 3.19
CA GLU A 636 7.30 13.42 3.55
C GLU A 636 6.66 12.36 2.63
N ALA A 637 5.41 12.57 2.20
CA ALA A 637 4.69 11.60 1.37
C ALA A 637 5.20 11.56 -0.09
N VAL A 638 5.61 12.70 -0.66
CA VAL A 638 6.14 12.75 -2.04
C VAL A 638 7.60 12.30 -2.14
N ARG A 639 8.38 12.49 -1.06
CA ARG A 639 9.81 12.14 -0.99
C ARG A 639 10.15 10.71 -1.45
N PRO A 640 9.50 9.63 -0.96
CA PRO A 640 9.85 8.27 -1.36
C PRO A 640 9.54 7.97 -2.84
N VAL A 641 8.68 8.77 -3.48
CA VAL A 641 8.38 8.66 -4.92
C VAL A 641 9.46 9.37 -5.74
N LEU A 642 9.88 10.55 -5.30
CA LEU A 642 10.74 11.46 -6.08
C LEU A 642 12.25 11.22 -5.87
N SER A 643 12.67 10.69 -4.72
CA SER A 643 14.10 10.53 -4.44
C SER A 643 14.69 9.27 -5.06
N PHE A 644 15.86 9.41 -5.68
CA PHE A 644 16.66 8.31 -6.22
C PHE A 644 17.68 7.75 -5.22
N ALA A 645 17.69 8.23 -3.97
CA ALA A 645 18.68 7.84 -2.97
C ALA A 645 18.76 6.31 -2.74
N ALA A 646 17.64 5.60 -2.84
CA ALA A 646 17.59 4.15 -2.69
C ALA A 646 18.03 3.37 -3.95
N ARG A 647 18.04 4.02 -5.12
CA ARG A 647 18.29 3.41 -6.44
C ARG A 647 18.92 4.40 -7.42
N PRO A 648 20.12 4.94 -7.14
CA PRO A 648 20.74 5.98 -7.97
C PRO A 648 21.08 5.49 -9.39
N LEU A 649 21.40 4.20 -9.54
CA LEU A 649 21.64 3.58 -10.84
C LEU A 649 20.43 3.66 -11.78
N TYR A 650 19.21 3.69 -11.23
CA TYR A 650 18.01 3.88 -12.04
C TYR A 650 18.09 5.16 -12.85
N ALA A 651 18.44 6.28 -12.22
CA ALA A 651 18.59 7.54 -12.92
C ALA A 651 19.82 7.55 -13.85
N VAL A 652 20.96 7.06 -13.36
CA VAL A 652 22.24 7.14 -14.09
C VAL A 652 22.25 6.27 -15.35
N LEU A 653 21.63 5.08 -15.30
CA LEU A 653 21.61 4.13 -16.41
C LEU A 653 20.29 4.14 -17.19
N HIS A 654 19.34 5.02 -16.85
CA HIS A 654 17.98 4.99 -17.37
C HIS A 654 17.93 4.93 -18.90
N GLU A 655 18.63 5.84 -19.57
CA GLU A 655 18.65 5.89 -21.04
C GLU A 655 19.62 4.87 -21.65
N ALA A 656 20.65 4.47 -20.91
CA ALA A 656 21.67 3.54 -21.40
C ALA A 656 21.07 2.17 -21.75
N ILE A 657 19.91 1.82 -21.20
CA ILE A 657 19.17 0.59 -21.54
C ILE A 657 18.67 0.57 -22.99
N TYR A 658 18.50 1.74 -23.62
CA TYR A 658 18.11 1.89 -25.03
C TYR A 658 19.31 2.08 -25.97
N ALA A 659 20.48 2.38 -25.42
CA ALA A 659 21.63 2.79 -26.20
C ALA A 659 22.24 1.61 -26.98
N GLN A 660 22.32 1.74 -28.31
CA GLN A 660 22.92 0.74 -29.19
C GLN A 660 23.68 1.45 -30.32
N GLY A 661 24.94 1.08 -30.53
CA GLY A 661 25.77 1.58 -31.61
C GLY A 661 26.24 3.03 -31.45
N GLY A 662 26.38 3.72 -32.59
CA GLY A 662 27.10 4.98 -32.77
C GLY A 662 26.44 6.26 -32.24
N ARG A 663 25.18 6.21 -31.81
CA ARG A 663 24.38 7.40 -31.50
C ARG A 663 24.25 7.57 -29.97
N PRO A 664 24.56 8.76 -29.42
CA PRO A 664 24.42 9.01 -27.99
C PRO A 664 22.95 9.22 -27.61
N THR A 665 22.57 8.82 -26.40
CA THR A 665 21.22 9.10 -25.88
C THR A 665 21.06 10.58 -25.58
N GLY A 666 22.09 11.21 -24.99
CA GLY A 666 22.29 12.65 -24.81
C GLY A 666 21.18 13.39 -24.06
N TRP A 667 20.50 12.76 -23.11
CA TRP A 667 19.28 13.28 -22.48
C TRP A 667 18.12 13.35 -23.47
N ALA A 668 17.86 12.22 -24.12
CA ALA A 668 16.75 12.06 -25.05
C ALA A 668 15.42 12.46 -24.42
N ALA A 669 15.19 12.13 -23.14
CA ALA A 669 13.95 12.49 -22.45
C ALA A 669 13.72 14.00 -22.44
N GLU A 670 14.75 14.78 -22.09
CA GLU A 670 14.69 16.25 -22.00
C GLU A 670 14.61 16.88 -23.39
N ARG A 671 15.44 16.43 -24.35
CA ARG A 671 15.38 16.96 -25.72
C ARG A 671 14.04 16.71 -26.40
N VAL A 672 13.50 15.50 -26.28
CA VAL A 672 12.21 15.14 -26.89
C VAL A 672 11.07 15.84 -26.16
N ARG A 673 11.18 16.12 -24.86
CA ARG A 673 10.19 16.93 -24.13
C ARG A 673 9.94 18.27 -24.81
N ALA A 674 10.98 18.90 -25.38
CA ALA A 674 10.85 20.16 -26.10
C ALA A 674 9.99 20.08 -27.37
N GLU A 675 9.77 18.88 -27.92
CA GLU A 675 8.80 18.64 -29.01
C GLU A 675 7.34 18.68 -28.52
N PHE A 676 7.11 18.60 -27.20
CA PHE A 676 5.80 18.61 -26.53
C PHE A 676 5.68 19.79 -25.55
N PRO A 677 5.54 21.03 -26.06
CA PRO A 677 5.56 22.24 -25.24
C PRO A 677 4.43 22.31 -24.20
N GLU A 678 3.39 21.48 -24.30
CA GLU A 678 2.36 21.33 -23.26
C GLU A 678 2.91 20.76 -21.93
N PHE A 679 4.09 20.12 -21.92
CA PHE A 679 4.75 19.63 -20.70
C PHE A 679 5.64 20.68 -20.01
N ASP A 680 5.68 21.92 -20.51
CA ASP A 680 6.33 23.02 -19.82
C ASP A 680 5.48 23.45 -18.60
N PRO A 681 5.98 23.30 -17.35
CA PRO A 681 5.22 23.66 -16.16
C PRO A 681 4.87 25.15 -16.11
N ALA A 682 5.60 26.02 -16.83
CA ALA A 682 5.28 27.45 -16.91
C ALA A 682 3.90 27.71 -17.51
N ARG A 683 3.42 26.83 -18.39
CA ARG A 683 2.06 26.95 -18.94
C ARG A 683 0.99 26.81 -17.87
N ALA A 684 1.27 26.09 -16.78
CA ALA A 684 0.32 25.95 -15.68
C ALA A 684 0.31 27.17 -14.75
N TYR A 685 1.49 27.68 -14.36
CA TYR A 685 1.56 28.80 -13.40
C TYR A 685 1.51 30.19 -14.05
N ASP A 686 1.96 30.37 -15.29
CA ASP A 686 1.85 31.64 -16.05
C ASP A 686 0.65 31.63 -17.01
N GLY A 687 0.40 30.50 -17.68
CA GLY A 687 -0.65 30.35 -18.71
C GLY A 687 -2.02 29.94 -18.17
N GLY A 688 -2.10 29.46 -16.92
CA GLY A 688 -3.34 28.97 -16.31
C GLY A 688 -3.84 27.63 -16.85
N GLU A 689 -3.04 26.91 -17.64
CA GLU A 689 -3.39 25.60 -18.19
C GLU A 689 -3.31 24.49 -17.10
N PRO A 690 -3.96 23.33 -17.29
CA PRO A 690 -3.73 22.17 -16.43
C PRO A 690 -2.26 21.73 -16.48
N LEU A 691 -1.66 21.46 -15.31
CA LEU A 691 -0.31 20.91 -15.24
C LEU A 691 -0.27 19.50 -15.84
N LEU A 692 0.55 19.25 -16.85
CA LEU A 692 0.85 17.89 -17.28
C LEU A 692 2.00 17.31 -16.45
N PHE A 693 1.74 16.20 -15.75
CA PHE A 693 2.80 15.43 -15.08
C PHE A 693 3.62 14.63 -16.10
N THR A 694 4.88 14.33 -15.77
CA THR A 694 5.77 13.48 -16.58
C THR A 694 5.67 12.01 -16.16
N GLY A 695 6.03 11.10 -17.06
CA GLY A 695 6.05 9.66 -16.80
C GLY A 695 7.40 9.18 -16.29
N GLU A 696 7.83 8.00 -16.74
CA GLU A 696 9.15 7.44 -16.45
C GLU A 696 10.25 8.10 -17.31
N THR A 697 10.58 9.33 -16.98
CA THR A 697 11.57 10.14 -17.69
C THR A 697 12.64 10.63 -16.73
N VAL A 698 13.91 10.52 -17.13
CA VAL A 698 15.04 11.03 -16.35
C VAL A 698 15.70 12.16 -17.13
N HIS A 699 16.01 13.24 -16.42
CA HIS A 699 16.39 14.55 -16.99
C HIS A 699 17.59 15.13 -16.25
N PRO A 700 18.39 16.03 -16.86
CA PRO A 700 19.57 16.64 -16.23
C PRO A 700 19.28 17.29 -14.87
N TRP A 701 18.13 17.96 -14.73
CA TRP A 701 17.76 18.65 -13.49
C TRP A 701 17.58 17.69 -12.29
N HIS A 702 17.40 16.38 -12.49
CA HIS A 702 17.40 15.41 -11.38
C HIS A 702 18.77 15.38 -10.69
N PHE A 703 19.83 15.51 -11.46
CA PHE A 703 21.21 15.55 -10.99
C PHE A 703 21.59 16.90 -10.39
N GLU A 704 20.72 17.90 -10.49
CA GLU A 704 20.89 19.22 -9.87
C GLU A 704 20.05 19.34 -8.59
N THR A 705 18.89 18.68 -8.55
CA THR A 705 17.92 18.82 -7.45
C THR A 705 18.03 17.73 -6.38
N ASP A 706 18.37 16.48 -6.73
CA ASP A 706 18.52 15.37 -5.78
C ASP A 706 19.97 15.28 -5.25
N PRO A 707 20.21 15.49 -3.94
CA PRO A 707 21.52 15.34 -3.32
C PRO A 707 22.17 13.98 -3.52
N ALA A 708 21.37 12.93 -3.74
CA ALA A 708 21.89 11.60 -4.00
C ALA A 708 22.49 11.46 -5.41
N LEU A 709 22.04 12.29 -6.35
CA LEU A 709 22.48 12.27 -7.75
C LEU A 709 23.49 13.38 -8.08
N ARG A 710 23.51 14.50 -7.35
CA ARG A 710 24.46 15.61 -7.57
C ARG A 710 25.93 15.18 -7.75
N PRO A 711 26.49 14.29 -6.91
CA PRO A 711 27.88 13.85 -7.09
C PRO A 711 28.12 13.05 -8.38
N LEU A 712 27.06 12.56 -9.02
CA LEU A 712 27.09 11.70 -10.19
C LEU A 712 26.80 12.44 -11.49
N ARG A 713 26.58 13.77 -11.45
CA ARG A 713 26.17 14.58 -12.61
C ARG A 713 27.12 14.42 -13.79
N GLU A 714 28.42 14.67 -13.59
CA GLU A 714 29.42 14.55 -14.66
C GLU A 714 29.55 13.12 -15.20
N CYS A 715 29.39 12.11 -14.34
CA CYS A 715 29.38 10.71 -14.74
C CYS A 715 28.17 10.40 -15.65
N ALA A 716 26.99 10.89 -15.28
CA ALA A 716 25.77 10.73 -16.08
C ALA A 716 25.87 11.46 -17.43
N GLU A 717 26.46 12.66 -17.47
CA GLU A 717 26.73 13.39 -18.72
C GLU A 717 27.62 12.59 -19.68
N LEU A 718 28.69 11.97 -19.15
CA LEU A 718 29.59 11.14 -19.96
C LEU A 718 28.90 9.89 -20.50
N LEU A 719 28.00 9.28 -19.73
CA LEU A 719 27.19 8.15 -20.19
C LEU A 719 26.17 8.57 -21.26
N ALA A 720 25.51 9.72 -21.08
CA ALA A 720 24.58 10.27 -22.05
C ALA A 720 25.26 10.63 -23.37
N ALA A 721 26.49 11.17 -23.32
CA ALA A 721 27.28 11.55 -24.50
C ALA A 721 27.97 10.37 -25.21
N ARG A 722 27.95 9.17 -24.62
CA ARG A 722 28.67 8.00 -25.14
C ARG A 722 28.08 7.47 -26.45
N THR A 723 28.96 7.10 -27.38
CA THR A 723 28.62 6.69 -28.76
C THR A 723 29.13 5.30 -29.16
N ASP A 724 29.70 4.54 -28.23
CA ASP A 724 30.36 3.26 -28.51
C ASP A 724 29.64 2.07 -27.83
N TRP A 725 28.32 2.18 -27.62
CA TRP A 725 27.55 1.13 -26.96
C TRP A 725 27.44 -0.12 -27.83
N PRO A 726 27.70 -1.33 -27.30
CA PRO A 726 27.45 -2.55 -28.05
C PRO A 726 25.95 -2.75 -28.29
N ALA A 727 25.62 -3.46 -29.37
CA ALA A 727 24.26 -3.89 -29.65
C ALA A 727 23.76 -4.83 -28.53
N LEU A 728 22.51 -4.65 -28.10
CA LEU A 728 21.89 -5.48 -27.08
C LEU A 728 21.11 -6.64 -27.67
N TYR A 729 20.62 -6.55 -28.90
CA TYR A 729 19.76 -7.58 -29.45
C TYR A 729 20.31 -8.12 -30.77
N ASP A 730 20.15 -9.43 -30.97
CA ASP A 730 20.49 -10.11 -32.23
C ASP A 730 19.19 -10.55 -32.91
N PRO A 731 18.65 -9.78 -33.87
CA PRO A 731 17.41 -10.12 -34.56
C PRO A 731 17.47 -11.47 -35.28
N ARG A 732 18.66 -11.92 -35.71
CA ARG A 732 18.80 -13.22 -36.41
C ARG A 732 18.63 -14.37 -35.44
N ARG A 733 19.21 -14.28 -34.24
CA ARG A 733 19.03 -15.31 -33.20
C ARG A 733 17.62 -15.31 -32.63
N LEU A 734 17.01 -14.14 -32.43
CA LEU A 734 15.61 -14.03 -32.00
C LEU A 734 14.65 -14.65 -33.03
N ALA A 735 14.87 -14.43 -34.32
CA ALA A 735 14.08 -15.03 -35.40
C ALA A 735 14.28 -16.56 -35.53
N ALA A 736 15.37 -17.10 -34.96
CA ALA A 736 15.66 -18.53 -34.91
C ALA A 736 15.34 -19.17 -33.54
N ASN A 737 14.71 -18.43 -32.62
CA ASN A 737 14.48 -18.88 -31.25
C ASN A 737 13.74 -20.23 -31.17
N GLU A 738 14.20 -21.15 -30.31
CA GLU A 738 13.53 -22.42 -30.02
C GLU A 738 12.98 -22.50 -28.59
N VAL A 739 13.35 -21.54 -27.72
CA VAL A 739 12.93 -21.52 -26.32
C VAL A 739 11.47 -21.10 -26.23
N PRO A 740 10.60 -21.79 -25.47
CA PRO A 740 9.24 -21.32 -25.21
C PRO A 740 9.25 -19.94 -24.54
N VAL A 741 8.56 -18.96 -25.15
CA VAL A 741 8.45 -17.59 -24.61
C VAL A 741 6.99 -17.18 -24.46
N ALA A 742 6.62 -16.67 -23.30
CA ALA A 742 5.33 -16.05 -23.06
C ALA A 742 5.49 -14.65 -22.49
N ALA A 743 4.74 -13.68 -23.02
CA ALA A 743 4.81 -12.29 -22.59
C ALA A 743 3.43 -11.70 -22.28
N ALA A 744 3.29 -11.05 -21.13
CA ALA A 744 2.16 -10.19 -20.81
C ALA A 744 2.49 -8.78 -21.31
N VAL A 745 1.68 -8.29 -22.25
CA VAL A 745 1.78 -6.96 -22.84
C VAL A 745 0.56 -6.17 -22.39
N TYR A 746 0.77 -5.12 -21.61
CA TYR A 746 -0.35 -4.31 -21.15
C TYR A 746 -0.77 -3.34 -22.26
N HIS A 747 -2.08 -3.22 -22.48
CA HIS A 747 -2.64 -2.51 -23.63
C HIS A 747 -2.35 -1.01 -23.60
N ASP A 748 -2.45 -0.40 -22.42
CA ASP A 748 -2.25 1.05 -22.21
C ASP A 748 -1.04 1.31 -21.29
N ASP A 749 0.03 0.53 -21.45
CA ASP A 749 1.25 0.65 -20.65
C ASP A 749 1.91 2.02 -20.86
N MET A 750 2.10 2.75 -19.77
CA MET A 750 2.72 4.08 -19.82
C MET A 750 4.22 4.00 -20.08
N TYR A 751 4.88 2.92 -19.67
CA TYR A 751 6.35 2.82 -19.65
C TYR A 751 6.90 2.14 -20.89
N VAL A 752 6.26 1.06 -21.35
CA VAL A 752 6.73 0.28 -22.51
C VAL A 752 5.69 0.35 -23.62
N ASP A 753 6.09 0.80 -24.80
CA ASP A 753 5.17 0.93 -25.94
C ASP A 753 4.61 -0.44 -26.37
N THR A 754 3.29 -0.54 -26.44
CA THR A 754 2.57 -1.76 -26.84
C THR A 754 2.85 -2.12 -28.31
N ALA A 755 2.93 -1.16 -29.22
CA ALA A 755 3.20 -1.43 -30.63
C ALA A 755 4.63 -1.93 -30.84
N ASP A 756 5.61 -1.37 -30.13
CA ASP A 756 7.00 -1.82 -30.09
C ASP A 756 7.09 -3.22 -29.50
N SER A 757 6.44 -3.44 -28.35
CA SER A 757 6.34 -4.77 -27.72
C SER A 757 5.82 -5.83 -28.70
N LEU A 758 4.77 -5.50 -29.46
CA LEU A 758 4.18 -6.40 -30.46
C LEU A 758 5.07 -6.57 -31.70
N ARG A 759 5.85 -5.56 -32.11
CA ARG A 759 6.85 -5.72 -33.18
C ARG A 759 7.94 -6.69 -32.73
N THR A 760 8.46 -6.52 -31.52
CA THR A 760 9.45 -7.43 -30.93
C THR A 760 8.90 -8.84 -30.77
N ALA A 761 7.67 -8.99 -30.26
CA ALA A 761 7.00 -10.28 -30.16
C ALA A 761 6.96 -11.04 -31.49
N ARG A 762 6.65 -10.35 -32.60
CA ARG A 762 6.64 -10.95 -33.94
C ARG A 762 8.03 -11.32 -34.47
N ALA A 763 9.09 -10.66 -33.99
CA ALA A 763 10.46 -10.94 -34.37
C ALA A 763 11.06 -12.15 -33.62
N VAL A 764 10.49 -12.53 -32.48
CA VAL A 764 10.94 -13.70 -31.70
C VAL A 764 10.12 -14.93 -32.10
N ARG A 765 10.78 -15.93 -32.71
CA ARG A 765 10.09 -17.16 -33.15
C ARG A 765 9.47 -17.88 -31.95
N GLY A 766 8.18 -18.24 -32.06
CA GLY A 766 7.47 -19.00 -31.04
C GLY A 766 7.04 -18.22 -29.80
N LEU A 767 7.28 -16.90 -29.74
CA LEU A 767 6.82 -16.07 -28.63
C LEU A 767 5.30 -15.88 -28.68
N ARG A 768 4.64 -16.16 -27.55
CA ARG A 768 3.19 -15.98 -27.39
C ARG A 768 2.88 -14.79 -26.50
N THR A 769 1.99 -13.91 -26.96
CA THR A 769 1.58 -12.73 -26.19
C THR A 769 0.20 -12.91 -25.57
N TRP A 770 0.05 -12.35 -24.37
CA TRP A 770 -1.25 -12.01 -23.80
C TRP A 770 -1.32 -10.49 -23.71
N VAL A 771 -2.11 -9.90 -24.61
CA VAL A 771 -2.41 -8.47 -24.59
C VAL A 771 -3.63 -8.25 -23.70
N THR A 772 -3.52 -7.39 -22.68
CA THR A 772 -4.60 -7.21 -21.70
C THR A 772 -4.66 -5.77 -21.18
N ASP A 773 -5.87 -5.31 -20.90
CA ASP A 773 -6.20 -4.07 -20.20
C ASP A 773 -6.67 -4.32 -18.74
N GLU A 774 -6.66 -5.57 -18.27
CA GLU A 774 -7.02 -5.93 -16.90
C GLU A 774 -6.05 -5.37 -15.86
N TYR A 775 -4.83 -5.07 -16.28
CA TYR A 775 -3.74 -4.59 -15.42
C TYR A 775 -2.94 -3.50 -16.11
N GLU A 776 -2.37 -2.64 -15.29
CA GLU A 776 -1.28 -1.74 -15.69
C GLU A 776 0.07 -2.47 -15.57
N HIS A 777 1.16 -1.73 -15.74
CA HIS A 777 2.52 -2.27 -15.78
C HIS A 777 2.91 -3.14 -14.56
N ASP A 778 2.26 -2.92 -13.42
CA ASP A 778 2.47 -3.66 -12.19
C ASP A 778 1.64 -4.96 -12.07
N GLY A 779 1.00 -5.41 -13.14
CA GLY A 779 0.10 -6.56 -13.17
C GLY A 779 0.67 -7.85 -12.55
N VAL A 780 1.96 -8.15 -12.74
CA VAL A 780 2.60 -9.33 -12.10
C VAL A 780 2.55 -9.26 -10.56
N ARG A 781 2.50 -8.06 -9.99
CA ARG A 781 2.40 -7.82 -8.55
C ARG A 781 0.94 -7.69 -8.11
N ALA A 782 0.14 -6.95 -8.87
CA ALA A 782 -1.25 -6.64 -8.52
C ALA A 782 -2.21 -7.84 -8.71
N SER A 783 -1.89 -8.76 -9.62
CA SER A 783 -2.79 -9.86 -10.01
C SER A 783 -2.86 -11.03 -9.02
N GLY A 784 -2.07 -11.00 -7.94
CA GLY A 784 -1.84 -12.17 -7.10
C GLY A 784 -1.04 -13.22 -7.87
N THR A 785 -1.63 -14.38 -8.15
CA THR A 785 -0.97 -15.44 -8.95
C THR A 785 -1.32 -15.42 -10.44
N ARG A 786 -2.37 -14.68 -10.83
CA ARG A 786 -3.06 -14.85 -12.14
C ARG A 786 -2.17 -14.59 -13.34
N VAL A 787 -1.36 -13.52 -13.32
CA VAL A 787 -0.48 -13.20 -14.47
C VAL A 787 0.56 -14.30 -14.68
N LEU A 788 1.22 -14.75 -13.61
CA LEU A 788 2.21 -15.81 -13.74
C LEU A 788 1.58 -17.15 -14.14
N ASP A 789 0.43 -17.49 -13.56
CA ASP A 789 -0.36 -18.67 -13.94
C ASP A 789 -0.65 -18.69 -15.46
N ARG A 790 -1.12 -17.57 -16.00
CA ARG A 790 -1.45 -17.42 -17.42
C ARG A 790 -0.23 -17.56 -18.32
N LEU A 791 0.90 -16.92 -17.94
CA LEU A 791 2.14 -17.00 -18.73
C LEU A 791 2.72 -18.41 -18.76
N ILE A 792 2.70 -19.14 -17.63
CA ILE A 792 3.13 -20.54 -17.59
C ILE A 792 2.25 -21.38 -18.52
N SER A 793 0.94 -21.20 -18.47
CA SER A 793 -0.01 -21.94 -19.32
C SER A 793 0.24 -21.68 -20.81
N LEU A 794 0.48 -20.41 -21.18
CA LEU A 794 0.82 -20.02 -22.56
C LEU A 794 2.13 -20.65 -23.03
N ALA A 795 3.17 -20.63 -22.19
CA ALA A 795 4.46 -21.22 -22.52
C ALA A 795 4.41 -22.75 -22.68
N ARG A 796 3.44 -23.41 -22.03
CA ARG A 796 3.22 -24.87 -22.09
C ARG A 796 2.21 -25.33 -23.15
N ASP A 797 1.62 -24.39 -23.89
CA ASP A 797 0.57 -24.67 -24.86
C ASP A 797 -0.71 -25.28 -24.27
N GLU A 798 -1.08 -24.84 -23.06
CA GLU A 798 -2.27 -25.30 -22.35
C GLU A 798 -3.52 -24.42 -22.61
N VAL A 799 -3.37 -23.28 -23.29
CA VAL A 799 -4.42 -22.25 -23.49
C VAL A 799 -4.38 -21.57 -24.84
#